data_AF-A0A1X1ANC3-F1
#
_entry.id   AF-A0A1X1ANC3-F1
#
_cell.length_a   1.000
_cell.length_b   1.000
_cell.length_c   1.000
_cell.angle_alpha   90.00
_cell.angle_beta   90.00
_cell.angle_gamma   90.00
#
_symmetry.space_group_name_H-M   'P 1'
#
loop_
_entity.id
_entity.type
_entity.pdbx_description
1 polymer ?
#
loop_
_entity_poly.entity_id
_entity_poly.type
_entity_poly.pdbx_seq_one_letter_code
_entity_poly.pdbx_strand_id
1 'polypeptide(L)'
;MTTDKTPEDEPEVGTQAASPSDLDVGTQAVRWDMAFTEPTAVTTQNSQPTFMVPTSRSSRSRRRMGGGLVDVPRVHDIEPADAVMADPVISEGKRLCWKCGKPVARRSGEGRGPLSGNCENCGARYSFVPGLVKGTMVADQYEISGAIAYGGLGWIYLAIDRNVSDRPVVLKGLLNSKDAQAQAVALAERQFLASVSHPGIVKIYNFVEHRDPKGNSFGYIVMEYVGGSTLKDIVSSQDDDSGAPRKQLPPEQAIAYLLEVMPAVSYLHSVGLVYNDIKPENIMIGSEDVKLIDLGAVSPINGYGHLYGTPGFQAPEIVQTGPQVASDIYSLGRTLAVLTADMPMEKGRYLDGLPDPADVPLFAENPSFYRLLQRATHPDPAKRFTSADEMAGQLLNVLRETVAAKSGIPRPGLSTVFSPQRTTFGTEMMLAPVDGILEPIRARITLDTTDVVAALPVPLVDQSDPAAGLLNSTALSEPTQTLDSIRSAREGGLSSVIGTDPSDDHPSREIDLIEARAYLELGEAQTALNLLNEATEHHGKSWRTEWFLGLGALLIDDVAGAHARFNDVLAAMPGEVAPKLAVAATAELMGNHDVALQHYRSLWQTDRAIVTAAFGLARMRYAGGDVEGAVKALDDVPPTSRHFNAASCTSILTLVHGRDPAEVHEDQLREAAHRLESMPDSEPRKQRLVILVLGIALGWIHRRPDQSPTDASARGDILGYKFNDHGLRVGCERSLRQLARGTMNRTQRFLLVDLANFVRPHTLF
;
A
#
# COMPACT_ATOMS: atom_id res chain seq x y z
N MET A 1 12.20 15.79 -54.97
CA MET A 1 13.08 15.84 -56.16
C MET A 1 13.74 17.19 -56.17
N THR A 2 15.06 17.38 -56.18
CA THR A 2 16.22 16.49 -56.28
C THR A 2 17.40 17.46 -56.19
N THR A 3 18.26 17.33 -55.20
CA THR A 3 19.68 17.70 -55.36
C THR A 3 20.50 16.73 -54.55
N ASP A 4 21.33 16.02 -55.29
CA ASP A 4 22.06 14.82 -54.97
C ASP A 4 23.49 15.17 -54.53
N LYS A 5 23.96 14.40 -53.54
CA LYS A 5 25.32 13.93 -53.23
C LYS A 5 26.57 14.71 -53.65
N THR A 6 27.48 14.79 -52.68
CA THR A 6 28.93 14.60 -52.87
C THR A 6 29.45 13.61 -51.82
N PRO A 7 30.22 12.57 -52.19
CA PRO A 7 30.88 11.67 -51.25
C PRO A 7 32.41 11.88 -51.18
N GLU A 8 32.99 11.46 -50.04
CA GLU A 8 34.21 10.63 -49.84
C GLU A 8 35.49 10.94 -50.66
N ASP A 9 36.75 10.91 -50.18
CA ASP A 9 37.38 10.15 -49.09
C ASP A 9 38.84 10.65 -48.87
N GLU A 10 39.31 10.62 -47.60
CA GLU A 10 40.60 10.15 -47.02
C GLU A 10 42.00 10.51 -47.65
N PRO A 11 43.19 10.30 -47.00
CA PRO A 11 43.51 9.42 -45.84
C PRO A 11 44.62 9.89 -44.83
N GLU A 12 44.97 8.96 -43.92
CA GLU A 12 46.24 8.77 -43.14
C GLU A 12 46.45 9.56 -41.81
N VAL A 13 46.32 8.93 -40.62
CA VAL A 13 47.19 7.97 -39.90
C VAL A 13 48.44 8.61 -39.24
N GLY A 14 48.55 8.53 -37.90
CA GLY A 14 49.85 8.69 -37.22
C GLY A 14 49.82 9.08 -35.73
N THR A 15 49.88 8.08 -34.85
CA THR A 15 50.14 8.13 -33.39
C THR A 15 51.57 8.55 -32.99
N GLN A 16 51.73 9.12 -31.77
CA GLN A 16 52.85 9.06 -30.77
C GLN A 16 53.20 10.46 -30.20
N ALA A 17 53.82 10.69 -29.04
CA ALA A 17 53.95 10.08 -27.71
C ALA A 17 54.71 11.12 -26.81
N ALA A 18 54.74 10.86 -25.49
CA ALA A 18 55.70 11.34 -24.47
C ALA A 18 55.47 12.66 -23.67
N SER A 19 55.39 12.46 -22.35
CA SER A 19 55.63 13.37 -21.20
C SER A 19 57.15 13.70 -21.05
N PRO A 20 57.70 14.35 -19.99
CA PRO A 20 57.15 14.98 -18.77
C PRO A 20 57.71 16.41 -18.47
N SER A 21 57.23 17.08 -17.43
CA SER A 21 58.02 18.12 -16.73
C SER A 21 57.59 18.26 -15.28
N ASP A 22 58.58 18.03 -14.39
CA ASP A 22 58.58 18.24 -12.96
C ASP A 22 58.49 19.72 -12.57
N LEU A 23 58.00 20.00 -11.36
CA LEU A 23 58.63 20.89 -10.37
C LEU A 23 57.96 20.72 -8.99
N ASP A 24 58.80 20.62 -7.96
CA ASP A 24 58.56 20.10 -6.61
C ASP A 24 58.67 21.20 -5.52
N VAL A 25 58.16 20.89 -4.31
CA VAL A 25 58.40 21.49 -2.96
C VAL A 25 57.85 22.92 -2.70
N GLY A 26 57.22 23.32 -1.58
CA GLY A 26 56.85 22.70 -0.30
C GLY A 26 56.84 23.74 0.86
N THR A 27 55.98 23.52 1.85
CA THR A 27 56.13 23.81 3.31
C THR A 27 55.78 25.19 3.95
N GLN A 28 55.05 25.07 5.07
CA GLN A 28 55.06 25.82 6.36
C GLN A 28 53.93 26.80 6.72
N ALA A 29 53.26 26.43 7.81
CA ALA A 29 52.40 27.23 8.66
C ALA A 29 53.21 28.12 9.63
N VAL A 30 52.66 29.27 10.00
CA VAL A 30 53.10 30.05 11.17
C VAL A 30 51.89 30.52 11.99
N ARG A 31 52.00 30.28 13.28
CA ARG A 31 51.09 30.55 14.42
C ARG A 31 51.37 31.95 14.98
N TRP A 32 50.38 32.59 15.60
CA TRP A 32 50.62 33.50 16.73
C TRP A 32 49.53 33.33 17.81
N ASP A 33 50.01 33.12 19.03
CA ASP A 33 49.30 32.82 20.28
C ASP A 33 48.73 34.07 20.95
N MET A 34 47.67 33.91 21.78
CA MET A 34 47.57 34.59 23.08
C MET A 34 46.65 33.86 24.09
N ALA A 35 47.30 33.39 25.17
CA ALA A 35 46.95 33.34 26.60
C ALA A 35 45.57 32.88 27.14
N PHE A 36 45.66 31.95 28.10
CA PHE A 36 44.62 31.41 28.98
C PHE A 36 44.06 32.41 30.01
N THR A 37 42.76 32.27 30.31
CA THR A 37 42.18 32.39 31.67
C THR A 37 40.84 31.63 31.72
N GLU A 38 40.68 30.67 32.64
CA GLU A 38 39.38 30.08 33.00
C GLU A 38 38.45 31.13 33.64
N PRO A 39 37.11 31.02 33.52
CA PRO A 39 36.38 30.45 34.64
C PRO A 39 35.07 29.67 34.31
N THR A 40 34.81 28.68 35.16
CA THR A 40 33.51 28.20 35.67
C THR A 40 32.48 27.57 34.73
N ALA A 41 32.27 26.27 34.99
CA ALA A 41 31.17 25.45 34.51
C ALA A 41 29.79 26.02 34.88
N VAL A 42 28.90 26.10 33.89
CA VAL A 42 27.46 26.07 34.08
C VAL A 42 26.91 24.94 33.23
N THR A 43 26.44 23.90 33.91
CA THR A 43 25.85 22.69 33.38
C THR A 43 24.56 23.02 32.63
N THR A 44 24.56 22.95 31.29
CA THR A 44 23.33 22.85 30.50
C THR A 44 23.14 21.39 30.09
N GLN A 45 22.12 20.77 30.66
CA GLN A 45 21.67 19.43 30.28
C GLN A 45 21.19 19.47 28.82
N ASN A 46 22.03 18.97 27.91
CA ASN A 46 21.59 18.60 26.57
C ASN A 46 20.69 17.36 26.69
N SER A 47 19.37 17.55 26.62
CA SER A 47 18.42 16.49 26.30
C SER A 47 18.60 16.09 24.83
N GLN A 48 19.44 15.09 24.60
CA GLN A 48 19.50 14.40 23.32
C GLN A 48 18.16 13.69 23.05
N PRO A 49 17.67 13.68 21.80
CA PRO A 49 16.54 12.85 21.42
C PRO A 49 16.90 11.40 21.70
N THR A 50 16.22 10.79 22.66
CA THR A 50 16.40 9.38 23.01
C THR A 50 15.79 8.55 21.90
N PHE A 51 16.59 8.21 20.88
CA PHE A 51 16.29 7.06 20.05
C PHE A 51 16.35 5.84 20.98
N MET A 52 15.19 5.36 21.42
CA MET A 52 15.09 4.02 21.99
C MET A 52 15.45 3.04 20.88
N VAL A 53 16.73 2.73 20.75
CA VAL A 53 17.17 1.49 20.10
C VAL A 53 16.66 0.38 21.01
N PRO A 54 15.76 -0.51 20.55
CA PRO A 54 15.34 -1.64 21.34
C PRO A 54 16.57 -2.52 21.54
N THR A 55 17.11 -2.54 22.75
CA THR A 55 18.11 -3.52 23.18
C THR A 55 17.41 -4.86 23.37
N SER A 56 17.04 -5.51 22.27
CA SER A 56 16.58 -6.89 22.30
C SER A 56 17.73 -7.79 21.83
N ARG A 57 18.27 -8.57 22.77
CA ARG A 57 19.10 -9.75 22.50
C ARG A 57 18.33 -10.88 21.78
N SER A 58 17.14 -10.61 21.22
CA SER A 58 16.30 -11.57 20.49
C SER A 58 16.42 -11.50 18.95
N SER A 59 17.19 -10.55 18.42
CA SER A 59 17.24 -10.23 16.97
C SER A 59 17.87 -11.30 16.07
N ARG A 60 18.27 -12.47 16.60
CA ARG A 60 18.91 -13.53 15.79
C ARG A 60 17.92 -14.45 15.08
N SER A 61 16.65 -14.51 15.49
CA SER A 61 15.66 -15.46 14.92
C SER A 61 14.66 -14.85 13.94
N ARG A 62 14.64 -13.52 13.76
CA ARG A 62 13.69 -12.83 12.87
C ARG A 62 14.42 -12.05 11.78
N ARG A 63 13.81 -11.99 10.59
CA ARG A 63 14.26 -11.24 9.42
C ARG A 63 13.23 -10.17 9.08
N ARG A 64 13.69 -8.99 8.67
CA ARG A 64 12.80 -7.91 8.20
C ARG A 64 12.51 -8.05 6.70
N MET A 65 11.24 -7.99 6.34
CA MET A 65 10.74 -8.06 4.95
C MET A 65 9.67 -6.98 4.71
N GLY A 66 9.24 -6.82 3.46
CA GLY A 66 8.18 -5.87 3.08
C GLY A 66 8.57 -4.41 3.33
N GLY A 67 9.75 -4.00 2.84
CA GLY A 67 10.29 -2.65 3.09
C GLY A 67 10.71 -2.41 4.54
N GLY A 68 10.97 -3.48 5.30
CA GLY A 68 11.39 -3.41 6.70
C GLY A 68 10.23 -3.24 7.70
N LEU A 69 8.99 -3.42 7.25
CA LEU A 69 7.77 -3.23 8.04
C LEU A 69 7.39 -4.46 8.87
N VAL A 70 7.82 -5.66 8.45
CA VAL A 70 7.38 -6.93 9.03
C VAL A 70 8.57 -7.74 9.52
N ASP A 71 8.50 -8.18 10.78
CA ASP A 71 9.45 -9.14 11.34
C ASP A 71 8.93 -10.57 11.11
N VAL A 72 9.57 -11.31 10.22
CA VAL A 72 9.22 -12.67 9.83
C VAL A 72 10.16 -13.68 10.51
N PRO A 73 9.69 -14.85 10.97
CA PRO A 73 10.56 -15.91 11.47
C PRO A 73 11.59 -16.33 10.41
N ARG A 74 12.86 -16.49 10.81
CA ARG A 74 13.88 -17.05 9.90
C ARG A 74 13.58 -18.53 9.67
N VAL A 75 13.58 -18.93 8.40
CA VAL A 75 13.60 -20.33 7.99
C VAL A 75 15.07 -20.76 7.93
N HIS A 76 15.36 -21.98 8.40
CA HIS A 76 16.70 -22.55 8.26
C HIS A 76 16.74 -23.40 7.00
N ASP A 77 17.79 -23.19 6.20
CA ASP A 77 17.99 -24.01 5.02
C ASP A 77 18.36 -25.42 5.45
N ILE A 78 17.73 -26.40 4.80
CA ILE A 78 18.01 -27.81 4.96
C ILE A 78 19.32 -28.10 4.22
N GLU A 79 20.25 -28.76 4.91
CA GLU A 79 21.48 -29.23 4.26
C GLU A 79 21.15 -30.29 3.20
N PRO A 80 21.82 -30.31 2.04
CA PRO A 80 21.47 -31.21 0.95
C PRO A 80 21.38 -32.69 1.38
N ALA A 81 22.30 -33.15 2.24
CA ALA A 81 22.30 -34.52 2.74
C ALA A 81 21.06 -34.86 3.57
N ASP A 82 20.55 -33.91 4.35
CA ASP A 82 19.40 -34.09 5.25
C ASP A 82 18.07 -34.03 4.49
N ALA A 83 18.06 -33.42 3.29
CA ALA A 83 16.88 -33.40 2.43
C ALA A 83 16.58 -34.75 1.77
N VAL A 84 17.54 -35.68 1.71
CA VAL A 84 17.37 -36.98 1.06
C VAL A 84 16.50 -37.89 1.92
N MET A 85 15.39 -38.35 1.35
CA MET A 85 14.48 -39.28 2.01
C MET A 85 15.14 -40.66 2.22
N ALA A 86 15.10 -41.15 3.46
CA ALA A 86 15.62 -42.48 3.78
C ALA A 86 14.80 -43.62 3.15
N ASP A 87 13.47 -43.49 3.13
CA ASP A 87 12.55 -44.42 2.47
C ASP A 87 11.51 -43.63 1.64
N PRO A 88 11.77 -43.40 0.34
CA PRO A 88 10.92 -42.59 -0.52
C PRO A 88 9.62 -43.34 -0.87
N VAL A 89 8.64 -43.26 0.04
CA VAL A 89 7.31 -43.88 -0.11
C VAL A 89 6.22 -42.83 0.00
N ILE A 90 5.29 -42.85 -0.96
CA ILE A 90 4.14 -41.95 -0.96
C ILE A 90 2.98 -42.63 -0.24
N SER A 91 2.51 -41.98 0.83
CA SER A 91 1.32 -42.40 1.59
C SER A 91 0.09 -42.54 0.66
N GLU A 92 -0.75 -43.54 0.90
CA GLU A 92 -1.90 -43.85 0.02
C GLU A 92 -2.85 -42.67 -0.20
N GLY A 93 -3.11 -41.88 0.85
CA GLY A 93 -3.96 -40.70 0.78
C GLY A 93 -3.46 -39.63 -0.21
N LYS A 94 -2.15 -39.60 -0.49
CA LYS A 94 -1.51 -38.64 -1.40
C LYS A 94 -1.34 -39.18 -2.83
N ARG A 95 -1.74 -40.44 -3.10
CA ARG A 95 -1.65 -41.04 -4.44
C ARG A 95 -2.83 -40.59 -5.31
N LEU A 96 -2.53 -39.70 -6.26
CA LEU A 96 -3.48 -39.12 -7.20
C LEU A 96 -2.95 -39.26 -8.63
N CYS A 97 -3.85 -39.39 -9.60
CA CYS A 97 -3.49 -39.38 -11.00
C CYS A 97 -3.02 -37.97 -11.41
N TRP A 98 -1.81 -37.85 -11.95
CA TRP A 98 -1.25 -36.57 -12.42
C TRP A 98 -2.09 -35.89 -13.51
N LYS A 99 -2.85 -36.66 -14.31
CA LYS A 99 -3.64 -36.13 -15.42
C LYS A 99 -5.07 -35.74 -15.02
N CYS A 100 -5.77 -36.56 -14.25
CA CYS A 100 -7.19 -36.34 -13.92
C CYS A 100 -7.47 -36.07 -12.44
N GLY A 101 -6.45 -36.07 -11.58
CA GLY A 101 -6.57 -35.78 -10.15
C GLY A 101 -7.27 -36.86 -9.31
N LYS A 102 -7.85 -37.91 -9.92
CA LYS A 102 -8.56 -38.96 -9.17
C LYS A 102 -7.61 -39.84 -8.33
N PRO A 103 -8.06 -40.35 -7.18
CA PRO A 103 -7.35 -41.37 -6.40
C PRO A 103 -6.92 -42.56 -7.25
N VAL A 104 -5.67 -43.00 -7.08
CA VAL A 104 -5.13 -44.23 -7.69
C VAL A 104 -4.32 -45.00 -6.65
N ALA A 105 -4.22 -46.33 -6.77
CA ALA A 105 -3.39 -47.17 -5.91
C ALA A 105 -3.63 -47.08 -4.38
N ARG A 106 -4.90 -47.24 -3.93
CA ARG A 106 -5.32 -47.21 -2.50
C ARG A 106 -5.88 -48.56 -2.01
N ARG A 107 -5.79 -48.85 -0.70
CA ARG A 107 -6.23 -50.13 -0.09
C ARG A 107 -7.74 -50.31 0.10
N SER A 108 -8.57 -49.26 0.06
CA SER A 108 -10.03 -49.36 0.18
C SER A 108 -10.76 -48.75 -1.03
N GLY A 109 -11.42 -49.60 -1.82
CA GLY A 109 -12.06 -49.32 -3.12
C GLY A 109 -11.83 -50.48 -4.09
N GLU A 110 -12.52 -50.54 -5.24
CA GLU A 110 -12.11 -51.44 -6.34
C GLU A 110 -10.68 -51.07 -6.76
N GLY A 111 -9.75 -52.03 -6.66
CA GLY A 111 -8.33 -51.84 -7.01
C GLY A 111 -7.37 -51.81 -5.82
N ARG A 112 -6.90 -52.99 -5.37
CA ARG A 112 -5.61 -53.12 -4.65
C ARG A 112 -4.48 -52.68 -5.59
N GLY A 113 -4.23 -51.38 -5.69
CA GLY A 113 -3.46 -50.89 -6.82
C GLY A 113 -1.94 -50.99 -6.60
N PRO A 114 -1.17 -51.49 -7.58
CA PRO A 114 0.29 -51.48 -7.57
C PRO A 114 0.85 -50.05 -7.52
N LEU A 115 2.09 -49.86 -7.02
CA LEU A 115 2.76 -48.54 -7.00
C LEU A 115 3.06 -47.97 -8.39
N SER A 116 2.86 -48.76 -9.43
CA SER A 116 2.99 -48.36 -10.83
C SER A 116 1.90 -49.03 -11.65
N GLY A 117 1.22 -48.28 -12.50
CA GLY A 117 0.11 -48.79 -13.31
C GLY A 117 -0.49 -47.73 -14.22
N ASN A 118 -1.71 -47.96 -14.69
CA ASN A 118 -2.48 -47.01 -15.48
C ASN A 118 -3.70 -46.57 -14.67
N CYS A 119 -4.03 -45.29 -14.73
CA CYS A 119 -5.22 -44.73 -14.10
C CYS A 119 -6.46 -45.35 -14.75
N GLU A 120 -7.31 -45.98 -13.94
CA GLU A 120 -8.54 -46.63 -14.39
C GLU A 120 -9.53 -45.64 -15.02
N ASN A 121 -9.47 -44.36 -14.62
CA ASN A 121 -10.38 -43.34 -15.11
C ASN A 121 -9.96 -42.71 -16.45
N CYS A 122 -8.67 -42.49 -16.69
CA CYS A 122 -8.20 -41.74 -17.87
C CYS A 122 -7.07 -42.41 -18.65
N GLY A 123 -6.69 -43.64 -18.28
CA GLY A 123 -5.65 -44.44 -18.93
C GLY A 123 -4.21 -43.95 -18.72
N ALA A 124 -4.01 -42.82 -18.04
CA ALA A 124 -2.69 -42.22 -17.84
C ALA A 124 -1.81 -43.10 -16.95
N ARG A 125 -0.57 -43.38 -17.38
CA ARG A 125 0.38 -44.16 -16.59
C ARG A 125 0.85 -43.37 -15.37
N TYR A 126 0.87 -44.01 -14.20
CA TYR A 126 1.42 -43.46 -12.97
C TYR A 126 2.55 -44.37 -12.45
N SER A 127 3.53 -43.76 -11.79
CA SER A 127 4.56 -44.45 -11.01
C SER A 127 4.85 -43.65 -9.74
N PHE A 128 4.73 -44.33 -8.60
CA PHE A 128 5.05 -43.82 -7.28
C PHE A 128 6.40 -44.35 -6.78
N VAL A 129 7.09 -45.15 -7.59
CA VAL A 129 8.44 -45.64 -7.31
C VAL A 129 9.47 -44.68 -7.91
N PRO A 130 10.54 -44.31 -7.18
CA PRO A 130 11.65 -43.55 -7.74
C PRO A 130 12.25 -44.23 -8.96
N GLY A 131 12.38 -43.49 -10.06
CA GLY A 131 12.98 -43.95 -11.31
C GLY A 131 14.51 -43.90 -11.32
N LEU A 132 15.11 -43.06 -10.47
CA LEU A 132 16.56 -42.97 -10.28
C LEU A 132 16.94 -43.44 -8.88
N VAL A 133 17.98 -44.25 -8.77
CA VAL A 133 18.49 -44.77 -7.50
C VAL A 133 19.78 -44.04 -7.10
N LYS A 134 20.10 -44.08 -5.80
CA LYS A 134 21.35 -43.51 -5.30
C LYS A 134 22.56 -44.14 -6.01
N GLY A 135 23.52 -43.31 -6.42
CA GLY A 135 24.72 -43.70 -7.16
C GLY A 135 24.52 -43.80 -8.69
N THR A 136 23.30 -43.62 -9.22
CA THR A 136 23.10 -43.53 -10.67
C THR A 136 23.82 -42.29 -11.22
N MET A 137 24.59 -42.47 -12.29
CA MET A 137 25.15 -41.36 -13.07
C MET A 137 24.17 -40.99 -14.20
N VAL A 138 23.72 -39.74 -14.20
CA VAL A 138 22.89 -39.17 -15.27
C VAL A 138 23.76 -38.29 -16.17
N ALA A 139 23.70 -38.56 -17.48
CA ALA A 139 24.49 -37.87 -18.51
C ALA A 139 25.99 -37.78 -18.18
N ASP A 140 26.54 -38.80 -17.52
CA ASP A 140 27.94 -38.89 -17.07
C ASP A 140 28.44 -37.68 -16.25
N GLN A 141 27.52 -36.90 -15.67
CA GLN A 141 27.83 -35.67 -14.95
C GLN A 141 27.18 -35.62 -13.56
N TYR A 142 25.93 -36.07 -13.44
CA TYR A 142 25.15 -35.90 -12.21
C TYR A 142 25.02 -37.21 -11.46
N GLU A 143 25.63 -37.30 -10.28
CA GLU A 143 25.53 -38.48 -9.43
C GLU A 143 24.34 -38.35 -8.47
N ILE A 144 23.34 -39.23 -8.61
CA ILE A 144 22.13 -39.19 -7.80
C ILE A 144 22.43 -39.53 -6.33
N SER A 145 22.07 -38.63 -5.42
CA SER A 145 22.16 -38.84 -3.98
C SER A 145 20.91 -39.51 -3.41
N GLY A 146 19.74 -39.20 -3.98
CA GLY A 146 18.45 -39.81 -3.63
C GLY A 146 17.27 -38.89 -3.94
N ALA A 147 16.06 -39.33 -3.59
CA ALA A 147 14.85 -38.54 -3.76
C ALA A 147 14.65 -37.57 -2.57
N ILE A 148 14.24 -36.33 -2.84
CA ILE A 148 14.01 -35.30 -1.81
C ILE A 148 12.53 -34.92 -1.69
N ALA A 149 11.76 -35.03 -2.77
CA ALA A 149 10.35 -34.66 -2.79
C ALA A 149 9.60 -35.40 -3.90
N TYR A 150 8.26 -35.40 -3.81
CA TYR A 150 7.38 -35.92 -4.84
C TYR A 150 6.35 -34.85 -5.25
N GLY A 151 6.24 -34.59 -6.55
CA GLY A 151 5.31 -33.60 -7.12
C GLY A 151 4.48 -34.16 -8.27
N GLY A 152 3.75 -33.27 -8.96
CA GLY A 152 2.83 -33.65 -10.04
C GLY A 152 3.48 -34.35 -11.24
N LEU A 153 4.76 -34.10 -11.50
CA LEU A 153 5.55 -34.73 -12.57
C LEU A 153 6.40 -35.93 -12.09
N GLY A 154 6.25 -36.32 -10.83
CA GLY A 154 6.97 -37.44 -10.23
C GLY A 154 7.98 -37.01 -9.16
N TRP A 155 8.97 -37.87 -8.95
CA TRP A 155 10.03 -37.67 -7.96
C TRP A 155 11.00 -36.58 -8.37
N ILE A 156 11.46 -35.84 -7.37
CA ILE A 156 12.49 -34.81 -7.43
C ILE A 156 13.72 -35.39 -6.73
N TYR A 157 14.88 -35.32 -7.38
CA TYR A 157 16.12 -35.95 -6.90
C TYR A 157 17.18 -34.92 -6.59
N LEU A 158 17.95 -35.17 -5.53
CA LEU A 158 19.22 -34.50 -5.30
C LEU A 158 20.32 -35.25 -6.06
N ALA A 159 21.21 -34.49 -6.69
CA ALA A 159 22.42 -35.02 -7.31
C ALA A 159 23.62 -34.12 -7.04
N ILE A 160 24.81 -34.68 -7.24
CA ILE A 160 26.07 -33.94 -7.20
C ILE A 160 26.56 -33.72 -8.63
N ASP A 161 26.78 -32.46 -9.01
CA ASP A 161 27.32 -32.08 -10.31
C ASP A 161 28.84 -32.22 -10.30
N ARG A 162 29.33 -33.34 -10.85
CA ARG A 162 30.75 -33.70 -10.86
C ARG A 162 31.63 -32.77 -11.70
N ASN A 163 31.03 -31.97 -12.60
CA ASN A 163 31.77 -31.06 -13.47
C ASN A 163 31.95 -29.67 -12.85
N VAL A 164 31.24 -29.34 -11.76
CA VAL A 164 31.24 -28.01 -11.16
C VAL A 164 31.46 -28.10 -9.64
N SER A 165 32.68 -28.47 -9.26
CA SER A 165 33.15 -28.52 -7.86
C SER A 165 32.23 -29.33 -6.92
N ASP A 166 31.64 -30.43 -7.40
CA ASP A 166 30.74 -31.29 -6.63
C ASP A 166 29.57 -30.54 -5.96
N ARG A 167 29.06 -29.48 -6.62
CA ARG A 167 27.93 -28.72 -6.08
C ARG A 167 26.64 -29.58 -6.06
N PRO A 168 25.76 -29.38 -5.07
CA PRO A 168 24.44 -30.01 -5.05
C PRO A 168 23.52 -29.37 -6.12
N VAL A 169 22.78 -30.22 -6.83
CA VAL A 169 21.78 -29.83 -7.83
C VAL A 169 20.53 -30.68 -7.70
N VAL A 170 19.42 -30.20 -8.25
CA VAL A 170 18.14 -30.91 -8.26
C VAL A 170 17.79 -31.36 -9.67
N LEU A 171 17.35 -32.61 -9.81
CA LEU A 171 16.83 -33.17 -11.06
C LEU A 171 15.33 -33.40 -10.95
N LYS A 172 14.57 -32.87 -11.90
CA LYS A 172 13.12 -33.06 -12.02
C LYS A 172 12.78 -33.60 -13.41
N GLY A 173 11.97 -34.65 -13.47
CA GLY A 173 11.55 -35.26 -14.73
C GLY A 173 10.65 -34.33 -15.56
N LEU A 174 10.92 -34.25 -16.86
CA LEU A 174 10.05 -33.63 -17.86
C LEU A 174 9.08 -34.70 -18.37
N LEU A 175 7.82 -34.32 -18.65
CA LEU A 175 6.71 -35.23 -18.95
C LEU A 175 7.09 -36.46 -19.80
N ASN A 176 6.58 -37.63 -19.38
CA ASN A 176 6.71 -38.92 -20.05
C ASN A 176 5.93 -38.96 -21.38
N SER A 177 6.45 -38.32 -22.42
CA SER A 177 6.16 -38.72 -23.79
C SER A 177 6.84 -40.07 -24.05
N LYS A 178 6.12 -41.04 -24.62
CA LYS A 178 6.71 -42.30 -25.13
C LYS A 178 7.51 -42.09 -26.43
N ASP A 179 7.41 -40.90 -27.01
CA ASP A 179 8.05 -40.53 -28.25
C ASP A 179 9.28 -39.66 -27.95
N ALA A 180 10.45 -40.16 -28.34
CA ALA A 180 11.74 -39.49 -28.19
C ALA A 180 11.79 -38.18 -29.00
N GLN A 181 11.07 -38.08 -30.14
CA GLN A 181 10.98 -36.82 -30.88
C GLN A 181 10.20 -35.77 -30.11
N ALA A 182 9.08 -36.14 -29.48
CA ALA A 182 8.31 -35.21 -28.67
C ALA A 182 9.03 -34.81 -27.37
N GLN A 183 9.91 -35.66 -26.82
CA GLN A 183 10.80 -35.27 -25.71
C GLN A 183 11.85 -34.25 -26.17
N ALA A 184 12.51 -34.48 -27.31
CA ALA A 184 13.51 -33.58 -27.86
C ALA A 184 12.92 -32.21 -28.22
N VAL A 185 11.69 -32.18 -28.78
CA VAL A 185 10.96 -30.93 -29.05
C VAL A 185 10.62 -30.22 -27.74
N ALA A 186 10.10 -30.91 -26.73
CA ALA A 186 9.81 -30.30 -25.42
C ALA A 186 11.07 -29.78 -24.70
N LEU A 187 12.23 -30.38 -24.95
CA LEU A 187 13.52 -29.94 -24.41
C LEU A 187 14.00 -28.66 -25.12
N ALA A 188 13.93 -28.64 -26.46
CA ALA A 188 14.27 -27.47 -27.28
C ALA A 188 13.35 -26.28 -26.98
N GLU A 189 12.05 -26.53 -26.82
CA GLU A 189 11.05 -25.50 -26.46
C GLU A 189 11.29 -24.89 -25.07
N ARG A 190 12.06 -25.52 -24.19
CA ARG A 190 12.33 -25.07 -22.82
C ARG A 190 13.75 -24.58 -22.59
N GLN A 191 14.61 -24.67 -23.59
CA GLN A 191 16.02 -24.32 -23.44
C GLN A 191 16.24 -22.83 -23.14
N PHE A 192 15.28 -21.96 -23.52
CA PHE A 192 15.27 -20.55 -23.15
C PHE A 192 15.21 -20.33 -21.62
N LEU A 193 14.71 -21.29 -20.83
CA LEU A 193 14.68 -21.17 -19.38
C LEU A 193 16.09 -21.12 -18.75
N ALA A 194 17.11 -21.61 -19.46
CA ALA A 194 18.49 -21.51 -19.02
C ALA A 194 19.06 -20.08 -19.10
N SER A 195 18.46 -19.18 -19.89
CA SER A 195 18.87 -17.77 -19.94
C SER A 195 18.17 -16.89 -18.89
N VAL A 196 17.12 -17.41 -18.24
CA VAL A 196 16.42 -16.72 -17.14
C VAL A 196 17.36 -16.64 -15.94
N SER A 197 17.75 -15.43 -15.56
CA SER A 197 18.69 -15.19 -14.46
C SER A 197 18.21 -14.05 -13.57
N HIS A 198 17.60 -14.39 -12.44
CA HIS A 198 17.14 -13.45 -11.44
C HIS A 198 17.32 -14.04 -10.04
N PRO A 199 17.71 -13.25 -9.00
CA PRO A 199 17.96 -13.78 -7.66
C PRO A 199 16.73 -14.47 -7.02
N GLY A 200 15.52 -13.96 -7.29
CA GLY A 200 14.25 -14.54 -6.82
C GLY A 200 13.71 -15.71 -7.65
N ILE A 201 14.50 -16.26 -8.59
CA ILE A 201 14.13 -17.40 -9.43
C ILE A 201 15.19 -18.49 -9.30
N VAL A 202 14.77 -19.74 -9.19
CA VAL A 202 15.68 -20.90 -9.21
C VAL A 202 16.47 -20.93 -10.53
N LYS A 203 17.78 -21.11 -10.46
CA LYS A 203 18.60 -21.20 -11.68
C LYS A 203 18.44 -22.56 -12.35
N ILE A 204 18.18 -22.56 -13.64
CA ILE A 204 18.27 -23.76 -14.49
C ILE A 204 19.69 -23.86 -15.02
N TYR A 205 20.35 -24.98 -14.74
CA TYR A 205 21.73 -25.20 -15.18
C TYR A 205 21.80 -25.98 -16.48
N ASN A 206 20.95 -26.99 -16.65
CA ASN A 206 21.05 -27.88 -17.80
C ASN A 206 19.74 -28.64 -18.06
N PHE A 207 19.65 -29.23 -19.25
CA PHE A 207 18.64 -30.19 -19.63
C PHE A 207 19.35 -31.46 -20.08
N VAL A 208 18.99 -32.60 -19.49
CA VAL A 208 19.68 -33.87 -19.74
C VAL A 208 18.72 -35.00 -20.03
N GLU A 209 19.18 -35.99 -20.78
CA GLU A 209 18.47 -37.24 -21.00
C GLU A 209 19.13 -38.38 -20.21
N HIS A 210 18.31 -39.28 -19.68
CA HIS A 210 18.75 -40.53 -19.09
C HIS A 210 17.99 -41.70 -19.70
N ARG A 211 18.72 -42.76 -20.05
CA ARG A 211 18.12 -44.01 -20.51
C ARG A 211 18.00 -44.98 -19.35
N ASP A 212 16.78 -45.46 -19.11
CA ASP A 212 16.57 -46.52 -18.13
C ASP A 212 17.19 -47.86 -18.61
N PRO A 213 17.33 -48.87 -17.72
CA PRO A 213 17.83 -50.19 -18.11
C PRO A 213 16.98 -50.93 -19.16
N LYS A 214 15.76 -50.45 -19.44
CA LYS A 214 14.85 -50.99 -20.44
C LYS A 214 14.96 -50.26 -21.78
N GLY A 215 15.86 -49.28 -21.89
CA GLY A 215 16.14 -48.51 -23.10
C GLY A 215 15.23 -47.31 -23.32
N ASN A 216 14.34 -46.95 -22.38
CA ASN A 216 13.49 -45.77 -22.50
C ASN A 216 14.27 -44.50 -22.15
N SER A 217 14.20 -43.46 -22.99
CA SER A 217 14.77 -42.14 -22.69
C SER A 217 13.81 -41.31 -21.85
N PHE A 218 14.35 -40.61 -20.85
CA PHE A 218 13.64 -39.68 -19.99
C PHE A 218 14.42 -38.37 -19.91
N GLY A 219 13.75 -37.26 -20.21
CA GLY A 219 14.31 -35.92 -20.05
C GLY A 219 14.21 -35.43 -18.59
N TYR A 220 15.26 -34.75 -18.12
CA TYR A 220 15.33 -34.09 -16.82
C TYR A 220 15.79 -32.65 -16.98
N ILE A 221 15.20 -31.77 -16.17
CA ILE A 221 15.73 -30.43 -15.94
C ILE A 221 16.65 -30.47 -14.71
N VAL A 222 17.83 -29.88 -14.84
CA VAL A 222 18.83 -29.74 -13.77
C VAL A 222 18.79 -28.29 -13.29
N MET A 223 18.58 -28.12 -11.98
CA MET A 223 18.39 -26.80 -11.37
C MET A 223 19.15 -26.67 -10.05
N GLU A 224 19.27 -25.42 -9.59
CA GLU A 224 19.79 -25.06 -8.28
C GLU A 224 19.07 -25.81 -7.15
N TYR A 225 19.83 -26.31 -6.18
CA TYR A 225 19.26 -26.79 -4.93
C TYR A 225 18.91 -25.60 -4.04
N VAL A 226 17.63 -25.50 -3.68
CA VAL A 226 17.13 -24.49 -2.75
C VAL A 226 16.70 -25.22 -1.47
N GLY A 227 17.40 -24.96 -0.37
CA GLY A 227 17.21 -25.66 0.91
C GLY A 227 16.06 -25.13 1.78
N GLY A 228 15.31 -24.14 1.29
CA GLY A 228 14.24 -23.48 2.05
C GLY A 228 12.99 -24.34 2.25
N SER A 229 11.98 -23.76 2.91
CA SER A 229 10.64 -24.36 3.06
C SER A 229 9.65 -23.70 2.12
N THR A 230 8.76 -24.45 1.47
CA THR A 230 7.71 -23.82 0.65
C THR A 230 6.71 -23.07 1.54
N LEU A 231 6.03 -22.05 1.00
CA LEU A 231 4.95 -21.38 1.74
C LEU A 231 3.84 -22.36 2.14
N LYS A 232 3.60 -23.40 1.34
CA LYS A 232 2.72 -24.49 1.72
C LYS A 232 3.21 -25.22 2.96
N ASP A 233 4.50 -25.57 3.02
CA ASP A 233 5.07 -26.26 4.17
C ASP A 233 5.01 -25.39 5.42
N ILE A 234 5.21 -24.08 5.29
CA ILE A 234 5.10 -23.12 6.42
C ILE A 234 3.66 -23.04 6.94
N VAL A 235 2.68 -23.09 6.06
CA VAL A 235 1.25 -23.08 6.43
C VAL A 235 0.81 -24.44 7.00
N SER A 236 1.29 -25.56 6.43
CA SER A 236 0.88 -26.91 6.81
C SER A 236 1.67 -27.51 7.98
N SER A 237 2.89 -27.08 8.24
CA SER A 237 3.69 -27.52 9.41
C SER A 237 3.14 -27.02 10.75
N GLN A 238 2.14 -26.14 10.70
CA GLN A 238 1.42 -25.67 11.88
C GLN A 238 0.07 -26.37 12.08
N ASP A 239 -0.25 -27.37 11.24
CA ASP A 239 -1.37 -28.26 11.42
C ASP A 239 -0.96 -29.34 12.46
N ASP A 240 -1.23 -29.08 13.74
CA ASP A 240 -1.24 -30.14 14.75
C ASP A 240 -2.30 -31.18 14.35
N ASP A 241 -2.02 -32.47 14.61
CA ASP A 241 -2.90 -33.65 14.41
C ASP A 241 -4.26 -33.57 15.17
N SER A 242 -4.60 -32.41 15.74
CA SER A 242 -5.80 -32.12 16.52
C SER A 242 -7.06 -31.85 15.70
N GLY A 243 -7.01 -31.90 14.37
CA GLY A 243 -8.16 -31.61 13.50
C GLY A 243 -8.60 -30.14 13.52
N ALA A 244 -7.68 -29.23 13.88
CA ALA A 244 -7.92 -27.79 13.83
C ALA A 244 -7.96 -27.29 12.38
N PRO A 245 -8.70 -26.20 12.08
CA PRO A 245 -8.68 -25.59 10.76
C PRO A 245 -7.26 -25.15 10.38
N ARG A 246 -6.95 -25.26 9.08
CA ARG A 246 -5.64 -24.92 8.50
C ARG A 246 -5.21 -23.53 8.95
N LYS A 247 -4.02 -23.40 9.53
CA LYS A 247 -3.58 -22.12 10.09
C LYS A 247 -3.18 -21.12 8.99
N GLN A 248 -3.97 -20.07 8.80
CA GLN A 248 -3.67 -19.00 7.84
C GLN A 248 -2.50 -18.13 8.33
N LEU A 249 -1.76 -17.54 7.38
CA LEU A 249 -0.75 -16.54 7.69
C LEU A 249 -1.41 -15.21 8.04
N PRO A 250 -0.82 -14.43 8.97
CA PRO A 250 -1.16 -13.02 9.12
C PRO A 250 -0.99 -12.29 7.77
N PRO A 251 -1.92 -11.39 7.40
CA PRO A 251 -1.88 -10.69 6.13
C PRO A 251 -0.55 -9.98 5.90
N GLU A 252 0.01 -9.32 6.92
CA GLU A 252 1.29 -8.64 6.80
C GLU A 252 2.45 -9.58 6.44
N GLN A 253 2.42 -10.83 6.90
CA GLN A 253 3.45 -11.82 6.60
C GLN A 253 3.30 -12.36 5.17
N ALA A 254 2.07 -12.68 4.75
CA ALA A 254 1.81 -13.13 3.38
C ALA A 254 2.16 -12.05 2.36
N ILE A 255 1.77 -10.80 2.63
CA ILE A 255 2.13 -9.64 1.80
C ILE A 255 3.65 -9.48 1.72
N ALA A 256 4.36 -9.55 2.84
CA ALA A 256 5.82 -9.43 2.87
C ALA A 256 6.52 -10.47 1.98
N TYR A 257 6.06 -11.73 1.98
CA TYR A 257 6.60 -12.76 1.10
C TYR A 257 6.32 -12.50 -0.38
N LEU A 258 5.10 -12.09 -0.72
CA LEU A 258 4.75 -11.83 -2.12
C LEU A 258 5.45 -10.60 -2.69
N LEU A 259 5.70 -9.58 -1.87
CA LEU A 259 6.50 -8.42 -2.28
C LEU A 259 7.94 -8.80 -2.66
N GLU A 260 8.53 -9.85 -2.07
CA GLU A 260 9.86 -10.35 -2.47
C GLU A 260 9.83 -11.14 -3.79
N VAL A 261 8.69 -11.74 -4.13
CA VAL A 261 8.49 -12.52 -5.36
C VAL A 261 8.16 -11.62 -6.56
N MET A 262 7.44 -10.52 -6.35
CA MET A 262 6.97 -9.64 -7.42
C MET A 262 8.06 -9.12 -8.37
N PRO A 263 9.27 -8.70 -7.91
CA PRO A 263 10.35 -8.31 -8.81
C PRO A 263 10.77 -9.42 -9.78
N ALA A 264 10.73 -10.69 -9.35
CA ALA A 264 11.01 -11.83 -10.22
C ALA A 264 9.93 -12.00 -11.31
N VAL A 265 8.67 -11.75 -10.95
CA VAL A 265 7.55 -11.79 -11.88
C VAL A 265 7.63 -10.62 -12.88
N SER A 266 7.90 -9.40 -12.41
CA SER A 266 8.14 -8.22 -13.26
C SER A 266 9.30 -8.46 -14.24
N TYR A 267 10.39 -9.08 -13.78
CA TYR A 267 11.51 -9.46 -14.63
C TYR A 267 11.08 -10.40 -15.76
N LEU A 268 10.33 -11.47 -15.46
CA LEU A 268 9.80 -12.38 -16.48
C LEU A 268 8.94 -11.63 -17.50
N HIS A 269 8.06 -10.75 -17.04
CA HIS A 269 7.20 -9.94 -17.91
C HIS A 269 8.03 -9.02 -18.83
N SER A 270 9.10 -8.42 -18.30
CA SER A 270 10.00 -7.53 -19.07
C SER A 270 10.74 -8.25 -20.21
N VAL A 271 10.96 -9.56 -20.09
CA VAL A 271 11.59 -10.40 -21.13
C VAL A 271 10.57 -11.18 -21.96
N GLY A 272 9.28 -10.84 -21.86
CA GLY A 272 8.21 -11.42 -22.66
C GLY A 272 7.72 -12.78 -22.20
N LEU A 273 7.96 -13.15 -20.94
CA LEU A 273 7.59 -14.42 -20.32
C LEU A 273 6.54 -14.23 -19.22
N VAL A 274 5.79 -15.28 -18.91
CA VAL A 274 4.82 -15.35 -17.81
C VAL A 274 5.00 -16.66 -17.04
N TYR A 275 4.76 -16.63 -15.73
CA TYR A 275 5.07 -17.73 -14.82
C TYR A 275 4.01 -18.84 -14.83
N ASN A 276 2.73 -18.48 -14.95
CA ASN A 276 1.54 -19.34 -15.10
C ASN A 276 1.14 -20.24 -13.91
N ASP A 277 2.02 -20.49 -12.94
CA ASP A 277 1.74 -21.39 -11.81
C ASP A 277 2.15 -20.81 -10.45
N ILE A 278 1.86 -19.52 -10.22
CA ILE A 278 2.13 -18.85 -8.93
C ILE A 278 1.16 -19.41 -7.88
N LYS A 279 1.71 -20.06 -6.84
CA LYS A 279 0.97 -20.69 -5.73
C LYS A 279 1.92 -20.98 -4.55
N PRO A 280 1.39 -21.27 -3.34
CA PRO A 280 2.22 -21.51 -2.15
C PRO A 280 3.26 -22.64 -2.29
N GLU A 281 2.99 -23.68 -3.09
CA GLU A 281 3.93 -24.76 -3.37
C GLU A 281 5.19 -24.32 -4.12
N ASN A 282 5.08 -23.26 -4.93
CA ASN A 282 6.13 -22.85 -5.85
C ASN A 282 6.94 -21.65 -5.34
N ILE A 283 6.62 -21.16 -4.14
CA ILE A 283 7.35 -20.08 -3.46
C ILE A 283 8.07 -20.69 -2.28
N MET A 284 9.40 -20.65 -2.29
CA MET A 284 10.27 -21.20 -1.27
C MET A 284 10.95 -20.10 -0.47
N ILE A 285 10.88 -20.20 0.85
CA ILE A 285 11.48 -19.29 1.80
C ILE A 285 12.77 -19.91 2.31
N GLY A 286 13.91 -19.34 1.93
CA GLY A 286 15.21 -19.70 2.45
C GLY A 286 15.60 -18.85 3.66
N SER A 287 16.83 -19.05 4.13
CA SER A 287 17.39 -18.28 5.23
C SER A 287 17.56 -16.79 4.90
N GLU A 288 17.99 -16.49 3.66
CA GLU A 288 18.35 -15.14 3.21
C GLU A 288 17.58 -14.68 1.95
N ASP A 289 16.79 -15.54 1.31
CA ASP A 289 16.02 -15.18 0.11
C ASP A 289 14.64 -15.86 0.03
N VAL A 290 13.85 -15.40 -0.94
CA VAL A 290 12.56 -15.98 -1.33
C VAL A 290 12.64 -16.26 -2.82
N LYS A 291 12.35 -17.50 -3.24
CA LYS A 291 12.54 -17.95 -4.63
C LYS A 291 11.32 -18.63 -5.20
N LEU A 292 11.10 -18.39 -6.49
CA LEU A 292 10.24 -19.21 -7.34
C LEU A 292 11.00 -20.45 -7.82
N ILE A 293 10.47 -21.64 -7.56
CA ILE A 293 11.21 -22.91 -7.73
C ILE A 293 10.71 -23.82 -8.87
N ASP A 294 9.62 -23.49 -9.56
CA ASP A 294 9.05 -24.35 -10.61
C ASP A 294 8.78 -23.61 -11.92
N LEU A 295 9.75 -23.64 -12.82
CA LEU A 295 9.66 -22.99 -14.14
C LEU A 295 8.98 -23.86 -15.20
N GLY A 296 8.40 -25.02 -14.84
CA GLY A 296 7.83 -25.96 -15.81
C GLY A 296 6.62 -25.44 -16.60
N ALA A 297 5.93 -24.43 -16.06
CA ALA A 297 4.77 -23.77 -16.66
C ALA A 297 5.11 -22.45 -17.36
N VAL A 298 6.35 -21.96 -17.24
CA VAL A 298 6.76 -20.68 -17.82
C VAL A 298 6.64 -20.74 -19.34
N SER A 299 6.05 -19.71 -19.92
CA SER A 299 5.85 -19.61 -21.37
C SER A 299 5.98 -18.17 -21.85
N PRO A 300 6.19 -17.96 -23.16
CA PRO A 300 6.01 -16.65 -23.76
C PRO A 300 4.61 -16.10 -23.54
N ILE A 301 4.50 -14.76 -23.45
CA ILE A 301 3.22 -14.06 -23.49
C ILE A 301 2.51 -14.37 -24.83
N ASN A 302 1.21 -14.60 -24.77
CA ASN A 302 0.39 -15.08 -25.90
C ASN A 302 0.86 -16.42 -26.48
N GLY A 303 1.65 -17.20 -25.72
CA GLY A 303 2.08 -18.54 -26.13
C GLY A 303 0.88 -19.47 -26.31
N TYR A 304 0.83 -20.16 -27.45
CA TYR A 304 -0.18 -21.18 -27.75
C TYR A 304 0.37 -22.59 -27.49
N GLY A 305 -0.48 -23.50 -27.00
CA GLY A 305 -0.09 -24.90 -26.77
C GLY A 305 -0.63 -25.47 -25.47
N HIS A 306 0.20 -26.22 -24.74
CA HIS A 306 -0.16 -26.79 -23.45
C HIS A 306 -0.20 -25.70 -22.37
N LEU A 307 -1.41 -25.23 -22.04
CA LEU A 307 -1.65 -24.32 -20.93
C LEU A 307 -1.51 -25.08 -19.61
N TYR A 308 -0.37 -24.91 -18.95
CA TYR A 308 -0.11 -25.45 -17.61
C TYR A 308 -0.59 -24.45 -16.55
N GLY A 309 -1.13 -24.97 -15.44
CA GLY A 309 -1.57 -24.17 -14.30
C GLY A 309 -2.41 -25.00 -13.33
N THR A 310 -2.51 -24.52 -12.09
CA THR A 310 -3.27 -25.22 -11.05
C THR A 310 -4.69 -24.67 -10.95
N PRO A 311 -5.74 -25.50 -11.16
CA PRO A 311 -7.13 -25.07 -10.98
C PRO A 311 -7.36 -24.48 -9.59
N GLY A 312 -8.04 -23.33 -9.51
CA GLY A 312 -8.26 -22.56 -8.27
C GLY A 312 -7.23 -21.44 -8.03
N PHE A 313 -6.12 -21.44 -8.76
CA PHE A 313 -5.16 -20.33 -8.84
C PHE A 313 -5.09 -19.73 -10.24
N GLN A 314 -5.21 -20.57 -11.28
CA GLN A 314 -5.14 -20.17 -12.68
C GLN A 314 -6.29 -19.24 -13.08
N ALA A 315 -5.98 -18.23 -13.90
CA ALA A 315 -6.94 -17.27 -14.41
C ALA A 315 -8.01 -17.93 -15.31
N PRO A 316 -9.30 -17.56 -15.20
CA PRO A 316 -10.39 -18.22 -15.91
C PRO A 316 -10.32 -18.04 -17.44
N GLU A 317 -9.78 -16.91 -17.91
CA GLU A 317 -9.70 -16.54 -19.32
C GLU A 317 -8.48 -17.13 -20.05
N ILE A 318 -7.58 -17.82 -19.36
CA ILE A 318 -6.29 -18.26 -19.94
C ILE A 318 -6.48 -19.19 -21.16
N VAL A 319 -7.58 -19.95 -21.19
CA VAL A 319 -7.91 -20.83 -22.32
C VAL A 319 -8.36 -20.06 -23.56
N GLN A 320 -8.81 -18.82 -23.40
CA GLN A 320 -9.27 -17.95 -24.49
C GLN A 320 -8.17 -16.99 -24.94
N THR A 321 -7.45 -16.41 -23.99
CA THR A 321 -6.48 -15.33 -24.21
C THR A 321 -5.04 -15.82 -24.32
N GLY A 322 -4.77 -17.05 -23.90
CA GLY A 322 -3.42 -17.54 -23.65
C GLY A 322 -2.80 -16.92 -22.39
N PRO A 323 -1.54 -17.25 -22.10
CA PRO A 323 -0.77 -16.69 -20.99
C PRO A 323 -0.56 -15.18 -21.16
N GLN A 324 -0.92 -14.40 -20.14
CA GLN A 324 -0.77 -12.94 -20.14
C GLN A 324 -0.26 -12.43 -18.78
N VAL A 325 0.30 -11.21 -18.74
CA VAL A 325 0.64 -10.52 -17.48
C VAL A 325 -0.54 -10.54 -16.51
N ALA A 326 -1.74 -10.23 -17.01
CA ALA A 326 -2.98 -10.24 -16.23
C ALA A 326 -3.29 -11.61 -15.59
N SER A 327 -2.85 -12.72 -16.19
CA SER A 327 -3.05 -14.07 -15.64
C SER A 327 -2.12 -14.40 -14.47
N ASP A 328 -0.88 -13.87 -14.48
CA ASP A 328 0.01 -13.93 -13.31
C ASP A 328 -0.49 -13.03 -12.18
N ILE A 329 -1.01 -11.84 -12.49
CA ILE A 329 -1.64 -10.93 -11.50
C ILE A 329 -2.81 -11.62 -10.79
N TYR A 330 -3.65 -12.35 -11.53
CA TYR A 330 -4.71 -13.16 -10.95
C TYR A 330 -4.14 -14.21 -9.99
N SER A 331 -3.11 -14.94 -10.42
CA SER A 331 -2.49 -16.00 -9.62
C SER A 331 -1.82 -15.45 -8.35
N LEU A 332 -1.22 -14.25 -8.40
CA LEU A 332 -0.70 -13.52 -7.24
C LEU A 332 -1.83 -13.20 -6.24
N GLY A 333 -2.95 -12.64 -6.72
CA GLY A 333 -4.13 -12.35 -5.90
C GLY A 333 -4.72 -13.61 -5.25
N ARG A 334 -4.86 -14.69 -6.02
CA ARG A 334 -5.32 -16.00 -5.52
C ARG A 334 -4.38 -16.58 -4.47
N THR A 335 -3.07 -16.47 -4.69
CA THR A 335 -2.05 -16.91 -3.73
C THR A 335 -2.16 -16.16 -2.41
N LEU A 336 -2.30 -14.83 -2.45
CA LEU A 336 -2.54 -14.03 -1.24
C LEU A 336 -3.82 -14.47 -0.52
N ALA A 337 -4.94 -14.57 -1.23
CA ALA A 337 -6.22 -14.97 -0.64
C ALA A 337 -6.13 -16.33 0.08
N VAL A 338 -5.54 -17.34 -0.58
CA VAL A 338 -5.38 -18.69 -0.01
C VAL A 338 -4.43 -18.71 1.20
N LEU A 339 -3.40 -17.85 1.22
CA LEU A 339 -2.49 -17.78 2.36
C LEU A 339 -3.12 -17.12 3.59
N THR A 340 -4.06 -16.19 3.39
CA THR A 340 -4.59 -15.33 4.46
C THR A 340 -6.01 -15.67 4.92
N ALA A 341 -6.80 -16.36 4.10
CA ALA A 341 -8.21 -16.66 4.38
C ALA A 341 -8.52 -18.14 4.16
N ASP A 342 -9.53 -18.65 4.87
CA ASP A 342 -10.06 -19.99 4.65
C ASP A 342 -10.91 -20.02 3.37
N MET A 343 -10.25 -20.27 2.25
CA MET A 343 -10.89 -20.25 0.94
C MET A 343 -11.70 -21.55 0.73
N PRO A 344 -12.97 -21.46 0.29
CA PRO A 344 -13.81 -22.63 0.12
C PRO A 344 -13.24 -23.57 -0.95
N MET A 345 -13.30 -24.87 -0.67
CA MET A 345 -12.78 -25.91 -1.56
C MET A 345 -13.87 -26.91 -1.95
N GLU A 346 -13.88 -27.30 -3.23
CA GLU A 346 -14.69 -28.41 -3.72
C GLU A 346 -13.78 -29.42 -4.45
N LYS A 347 -13.88 -30.71 -4.07
CA LYS A 347 -13.13 -31.83 -4.69
C LYS A 347 -11.61 -31.57 -4.75
N GLY A 348 -11.04 -30.90 -3.75
CA GLY A 348 -9.60 -30.62 -3.67
C GLY A 348 -9.13 -29.40 -4.48
N ARG A 349 -10.05 -28.61 -5.05
CA ARG A 349 -9.78 -27.35 -5.75
C ARG A 349 -10.41 -26.18 -4.98
N TYR A 350 -9.72 -25.04 -4.90
CA TYR A 350 -10.33 -23.80 -4.41
C TYR A 350 -11.37 -23.27 -5.40
N LEU A 351 -12.53 -22.89 -4.89
CA LEU A 351 -13.57 -22.25 -5.68
C LEU A 351 -13.10 -20.88 -6.17
N ASP A 352 -13.59 -20.48 -7.34
CA ASP A 352 -13.28 -19.19 -7.94
C ASP A 352 -13.99 -18.06 -7.16
N GLY A 353 -13.46 -16.84 -7.24
CA GLY A 353 -13.98 -15.69 -6.50
C GLY A 353 -13.47 -15.61 -5.05
N LEU A 354 -13.89 -14.56 -4.34
CA LEU A 354 -13.53 -14.30 -2.94
C LEU A 354 -14.78 -14.42 -2.06
N PRO A 355 -14.67 -14.93 -0.82
CA PRO A 355 -15.78 -14.91 0.12
C PRO A 355 -16.14 -13.49 0.53
N ASP A 356 -17.39 -13.29 0.96
CA ASP A 356 -17.89 -11.97 1.35
C ASP A 356 -17.20 -11.46 2.64
N PRO A 357 -16.90 -10.15 2.76
CA PRO A 357 -16.35 -9.59 3.99
C PRO A 357 -17.20 -9.85 5.25
N ALA A 358 -18.51 -10.09 5.10
CA ALA A 358 -19.38 -10.50 6.20
C ALA A 358 -19.04 -11.89 6.76
N ASP A 359 -18.51 -12.79 5.93
CA ASP A 359 -18.14 -14.16 6.30
C ASP A 359 -16.69 -14.26 6.77
N VAL A 360 -15.83 -13.33 6.36
CA VAL A 360 -14.39 -13.32 6.66
C VAL A 360 -13.98 -12.03 7.37
N PRO A 361 -13.85 -12.04 8.72
CA PRO A 361 -13.53 -10.86 9.52
C PRO A 361 -12.27 -10.11 9.05
N LEU A 362 -11.26 -10.83 8.58
CA LEU A 362 -10.04 -10.24 8.02
C LEU A 362 -10.33 -9.21 6.92
N PHE A 363 -11.29 -9.48 6.04
CA PHE A 363 -11.64 -8.61 4.92
C PHE A 363 -12.44 -7.39 5.34
N ALA A 364 -13.30 -7.52 6.37
CA ALA A 364 -13.99 -6.39 6.98
C ALA A 364 -13.01 -5.46 7.73
N GLU A 365 -12.03 -6.04 8.43
CA GLU A 365 -11.00 -5.29 9.16
C GLU A 365 -9.95 -4.65 8.24
N ASN A 366 -9.70 -5.23 7.06
CA ASN A 366 -8.75 -4.73 6.07
C ASN A 366 -9.40 -4.49 4.69
N PRO A 367 -10.26 -3.46 4.55
CA PRO A 367 -11.00 -3.21 3.32
C PRO A 367 -10.11 -2.93 2.09
N SER A 368 -8.95 -2.31 2.29
CA SER A 368 -7.99 -2.05 1.20
C SER A 368 -7.31 -3.33 0.73
N PHE A 369 -7.04 -4.27 1.64
CA PHE A 369 -6.54 -5.59 1.28
C PHE A 369 -7.60 -6.36 0.48
N TYR A 370 -8.85 -6.35 0.93
CA TYR A 370 -9.95 -6.98 0.19
C TYR A 370 -10.13 -6.39 -1.22
N ARG A 371 -10.15 -5.05 -1.36
CA ARG A 371 -10.23 -4.39 -2.67
C ARG A 371 -9.04 -4.73 -3.58
N LEU A 372 -7.83 -4.85 -3.02
CA LEU A 372 -6.65 -5.29 -3.76
C LEU A 372 -6.83 -6.71 -4.29
N LEU A 373 -7.33 -7.64 -3.46
CA LEU A 373 -7.63 -9.00 -3.90
C LEU A 373 -8.71 -8.99 -4.99
N GLN A 374 -9.79 -8.22 -4.82
CA GLN A 374 -10.85 -8.09 -5.82
C GLN A 374 -10.32 -7.60 -7.17
N ARG A 375 -9.47 -6.56 -7.18
CA ARG A 375 -8.84 -6.05 -8.40
C ARG A 375 -7.92 -7.09 -9.02
N ALA A 376 -7.04 -7.71 -8.24
CA ALA A 376 -6.13 -8.74 -8.73
C ALA A 376 -6.87 -9.94 -9.33
N THR A 377 -7.97 -10.38 -8.71
CA THR A 377 -8.74 -11.55 -9.12
C THR A 377 -9.99 -11.22 -9.95
N HIS A 378 -10.06 -10.03 -10.55
CA HIS A 378 -11.22 -9.63 -11.34
C HIS A 378 -11.42 -10.58 -12.54
N PRO A 379 -12.65 -11.04 -12.87
CA PRO A 379 -12.86 -11.97 -13.98
C PRO A 379 -12.40 -11.44 -15.34
N ASP A 380 -12.67 -10.17 -15.61
CA ASP A 380 -12.14 -9.45 -16.77
C ASP A 380 -10.66 -9.06 -16.54
N PRO A 381 -9.72 -9.54 -17.37
CA PRO A 381 -8.29 -9.24 -17.24
C PRO A 381 -7.97 -7.74 -17.39
N ALA A 382 -8.76 -6.98 -18.16
CA ALA A 382 -8.51 -5.56 -18.40
C ALA A 382 -8.74 -4.69 -17.15
N LYS A 383 -9.46 -5.22 -16.15
CA LYS A 383 -9.75 -4.53 -14.88
C LYS A 383 -8.73 -4.85 -13.77
N ARG A 384 -7.76 -5.74 -14.03
CA ARG A 384 -6.71 -6.09 -13.07
C ARG A 384 -5.63 -5.00 -13.02
N PHE A 385 -4.58 -5.23 -12.23
CA PHE A 385 -3.37 -4.39 -12.29
C PHE A 385 -2.68 -4.57 -13.64
N THR A 386 -2.17 -3.48 -14.21
CA THR A 386 -1.53 -3.49 -15.54
C THR A 386 -0.16 -4.18 -15.49
N SER A 387 0.54 -4.08 -14.36
CA SER A 387 1.84 -4.73 -14.14
C SER A 387 1.99 -5.26 -12.71
N ALA A 388 2.96 -6.17 -12.53
CA ALA A 388 3.33 -6.66 -11.21
C ALA A 388 3.92 -5.54 -10.32
N ASP A 389 4.61 -4.56 -10.91
CA ASP A 389 5.13 -3.39 -10.19
C ASP A 389 4.01 -2.46 -9.69
N GLU A 390 2.97 -2.22 -10.50
CA GLU A 390 1.79 -1.46 -10.08
C GLU A 390 1.11 -2.15 -8.89
N MET A 391 0.90 -3.47 -8.99
CA MET A 391 0.34 -4.26 -7.89
C MET A 391 1.24 -4.21 -6.65
N ALA A 392 2.56 -4.31 -6.80
CA ALA A 392 3.53 -4.25 -5.70
C ALA A 392 3.48 -2.89 -4.97
N GLY A 393 3.38 -1.78 -5.69
CA GLY A 393 3.24 -0.45 -5.12
C GLY A 393 1.96 -0.33 -4.26
N GLN A 394 0.82 -0.79 -4.79
CA GLN A 394 -0.43 -0.82 -4.05
C GLN A 394 -0.36 -1.76 -2.84
N LEU A 395 0.24 -2.94 -3.01
CA LEU A 395 0.37 -3.96 -1.98
C LEU A 395 1.27 -3.47 -0.82
N LEU A 396 2.32 -2.72 -1.11
CA LEU A 396 3.17 -2.09 -0.08
C LEU A 396 2.41 -1.02 0.72
N ASN A 397 1.56 -0.23 0.06
CA ASN A 397 0.72 0.75 0.76
C ASN A 397 -0.35 0.07 1.63
N VAL A 398 -0.97 -1.00 1.14
CA VAL A 398 -1.86 -1.86 1.95
C VAL A 398 -1.11 -2.46 3.15
N LEU A 399 0.14 -2.90 2.96
CA LEU A 399 0.96 -3.41 4.06
C LEU A 399 1.18 -2.36 5.15
N ARG A 400 1.45 -1.10 4.78
CA ARG A 400 1.60 0.01 5.73
C ARG A 400 0.35 0.19 6.58
N GLU A 401 -0.83 0.15 5.96
CA GLU A 401 -2.12 0.25 6.66
C GLU A 401 -2.34 -0.92 7.61
N THR A 402 -2.17 -2.15 7.15
CA THR A 402 -2.37 -3.35 7.97
C THR A 402 -1.42 -3.38 9.17
N VAL A 403 -0.14 -3.04 8.96
CA VAL A 403 0.85 -2.97 10.04
C VAL A 403 0.55 -1.81 10.99
N ALA A 404 0.12 -0.65 10.49
CA ALA A 404 -0.23 0.50 11.32
C ALA A 404 -1.47 0.21 12.19
N ALA A 405 -2.51 -0.38 11.60
CA ALA A 405 -3.72 -0.80 12.31
C ALA A 405 -3.42 -1.81 13.42
N LYS A 406 -2.54 -2.79 13.15
CA LYS A 406 -2.17 -3.83 14.12
C LYS A 406 -1.24 -3.34 15.23
N SER A 407 -0.24 -2.54 14.89
CA SER A 407 0.79 -2.09 15.84
C SER A 407 0.43 -0.80 16.59
N GLY A 408 -0.52 -0.03 16.08
CA GLY A 408 -0.82 1.33 16.56
C GLY A 408 0.26 2.37 16.22
N ILE A 409 1.31 1.97 15.49
CA ILE A 409 2.43 2.83 15.09
C ILE A 409 2.24 3.25 13.63
N PRO A 410 2.18 4.56 13.32
CA PRO A 410 2.06 5.06 11.96
C PRO A 410 3.20 4.57 11.05
N ARG A 411 2.86 4.23 9.80
CA ARG A 411 3.78 3.75 8.75
C ARG A 411 3.62 4.63 7.50
N PRO A 412 4.03 5.90 7.55
CA PRO A 412 3.89 6.80 6.40
C PRO A 412 4.69 6.31 5.20
N GLY A 413 4.23 6.65 4.01
CA GLY A 413 4.83 6.28 2.75
C GLY A 413 4.56 7.33 1.69
N LEU A 414 5.55 7.60 0.83
CA LEU A 414 5.34 8.43 -0.34
C LEU A 414 4.64 7.60 -1.41
N SER A 415 3.58 8.18 -1.99
CA SER A 415 2.94 7.63 -3.17
C SER A 415 3.86 7.77 -4.38
N THR A 416 3.82 6.78 -5.27
CA THR A 416 4.52 6.80 -6.56
C THR A 416 3.61 7.27 -7.71
N VAL A 417 2.31 7.45 -7.45
CA VAL A 417 1.30 7.80 -8.46
C VAL A 417 0.51 9.07 -8.13
N PHE A 418 0.58 9.58 -6.90
CA PHE A 418 -0.01 10.83 -6.46
C PHE A 418 1.01 11.75 -5.78
N SER A 419 0.78 13.05 -5.85
CA SER A 419 1.48 14.03 -5.02
C SER A 419 1.13 13.84 -3.53
N PRO A 420 1.89 14.45 -2.60
CA PRO A 420 1.39 14.70 -1.25
C PRO A 420 0.14 15.59 -1.26
N GLN A 421 -0.56 15.62 -0.13
CA GLN A 421 -1.65 16.58 0.10
C GLN A 421 -1.13 18.02 -0.04
N ARG A 422 -1.83 18.84 -0.85
CA ARG A 422 -1.37 20.20 -1.21
C ARG A 422 -1.71 21.25 -0.16
N THR A 423 -2.90 21.14 0.42
CA THR A 423 -3.37 21.93 1.56
C THR A 423 -4.37 21.12 2.39
N THR A 424 -4.92 21.68 3.46
CA THR A 424 -5.85 21.03 4.37
C THR A 424 -7.26 21.55 4.21
N PHE A 425 -8.27 20.72 4.49
CA PHE A 425 -9.68 21.13 4.53
C PHE A 425 -10.34 20.77 5.86
N GLY A 426 -11.41 21.47 6.23
CA GLY A 426 -12.22 21.18 7.42
C GLY A 426 -11.52 21.35 8.78
N THR A 427 -10.28 21.86 8.83
CA THR A 427 -9.51 22.01 10.08
C THR A 427 -10.08 23.08 11.01
N GLU A 428 -10.74 24.10 10.45
CA GLU A 428 -11.31 25.21 11.22
C GLU A 428 -12.84 25.06 11.43
N MET A 429 -13.45 24.02 10.85
CA MET A 429 -14.92 23.88 10.78
C MET A 429 -15.56 23.84 12.18
N MET A 430 -15.00 23.06 13.09
CA MET A 430 -15.52 22.97 14.46
C MET A 430 -15.30 24.26 15.26
N LEU A 431 -14.38 25.13 14.86
CA LEU A 431 -14.11 26.41 15.54
C LEU A 431 -15.06 27.55 15.12
N ALA A 432 -15.95 27.31 14.14
CA ALA A 432 -16.93 28.28 13.68
C ALA A 432 -17.74 28.96 14.81
N PRO A 433 -18.20 28.27 15.88
CA PRO A 433 -18.89 28.92 17.00
C PRO A 433 -18.02 29.93 17.77
N VAL A 434 -16.70 29.67 17.85
CA VAL A 434 -15.73 30.54 18.53
C VAL A 434 -15.49 31.80 17.70
N ASP A 435 -15.33 31.62 16.39
CA ASP A 435 -15.12 32.73 15.46
C ASP A 435 -16.40 33.57 15.28
N GLY A 436 -17.57 32.91 15.35
CA GLY A 436 -18.91 33.49 15.33
C GLY A 436 -19.20 34.54 16.41
N ILE A 437 -18.53 34.48 17.58
CA ILE A 437 -18.70 35.45 18.67
C ILE A 437 -18.39 36.88 18.23
N LEU A 438 -17.38 37.04 17.38
CA LEU A 438 -17.00 38.35 16.84
C LEU A 438 -17.52 38.56 15.42
N GLU A 439 -17.58 37.50 14.64
CA GLU A 439 -17.95 37.55 13.22
C GLU A 439 -19.15 36.64 12.96
N PRO A 440 -20.39 37.13 13.11
CA PRO A 440 -21.60 36.30 12.96
C PRO A 440 -21.69 35.54 11.63
N ILE A 441 -21.09 36.07 10.55
CA ILE A 441 -21.01 35.40 9.24
C ILE A 441 -20.21 34.09 9.31
N ARG A 442 -19.26 33.97 10.25
CA ARG A 442 -18.45 32.77 10.47
C ARG A 442 -19.05 31.79 11.49
N ALA A 443 -20.25 32.07 12.01
CA ALA A 443 -20.88 31.22 13.03
C ALA A 443 -21.30 29.83 12.54
N ARG A 444 -21.38 29.63 11.21
CA ARG A 444 -21.67 28.35 10.56
C ARG A 444 -20.79 28.21 9.33
N ILE A 445 -19.77 27.37 9.42
CA ILE A 445 -18.91 26.99 8.30
C ILE A 445 -19.22 25.53 7.99
N THR A 446 -19.60 25.25 6.75
CA THR A 446 -19.71 23.88 6.22
C THR A 446 -18.43 23.54 5.48
N LEU A 447 -18.23 22.25 5.20
CA LEU A 447 -17.14 21.82 4.34
C LEU A 447 -17.41 22.32 2.91
N ASP A 448 -16.47 23.08 2.35
CA ASP A 448 -16.55 23.63 0.98
C ASP A 448 -15.92 22.64 -0.02
N THR A 449 -16.61 22.38 -1.13
CA THR A 449 -16.12 21.52 -2.20
C THR A 449 -14.84 22.08 -2.84
N THR A 450 -14.73 23.40 -2.92
CA THR A 450 -13.55 24.09 -3.49
C THR A 450 -12.30 23.86 -2.62
N ASP A 451 -12.44 23.96 -1.29
CA ASP A 451 -11.36 23.67 -0.34
C ASP A 451 -10.93 22.20 -0.42
N VAL A 452 -11.89 21.28 -0.60
CA VAL A 452 -11.60 19.85 -0.79
C VAL A 452 -10.79 19.64 -2.06
N VAL A 453 -11.22 20.18 -3.21
CA VAL A 453 -10.51 20.05 -4.50
C VAL A 453 -9.10 20.65 -4.43
N ALA A 454 -8.95 21.82 -3.81
CA ALA A 454 -7.64 22.47 -3.64
C ALA A 454 -6.67 21.63 -2.78
N ALA A 455 -7.20 20.94 -1.77
CA ALA A 455 -6.43 20.12 -0.84
C ALA A 455 -6.06 18.75 -1.38
N LEU A 456 -6.91 18.14 -2.20
CA LEU A 456 -6.71 16.78 -2.68
C LEU A 456 -5.38 16.65 -3.47
N PRO A 457 -4.68 15.50 -3.32
CA PRO A 457 -3.52 15.16 -4.14
C PRO A 457 -3.79 15.19 -5.64
N VAL A 458 -2.75 15.38 -6.45
CA VAL A 458 -2.84 15.31 -7.91
C VAL A 458 -2.13 14.06 -8.42
N PRO A 459 -2.68 13.34 -9.42
CA PRO A 459 -1.97 12.25 -10.09
C PRO A 459 -0.64 12.74 -10.65
N LEU A 460 0.41 11.93 -10.50
CA LEU A 460 1.72 12.19 -11.11
C LEU A 460 1.70 11.81 -12.58
N VAL A 461 2.45 12.57 -13.37
CA VAL A 461 2.65 12.34 -14.81
C VAL A 461 3.29 10.97 -15.02
N ASP A 462 2.70 10.19 -15.93
CA ASP A 462 3.28 8.91 -16.35
C ASP A 462 4.59 9.15 -17.13
N GLN A 463 5.70 8.69 -16.56
CA GLN A 463 7.03 8.89 -17.16
C GLN A 463 7.25 8.04 -18.43
N SER A 464 6.36 7.07 -18.70
CA SER A 464 6.38 6.31 -19.95
C SER A 464 5.64 7.01 -21.09
N ASP A 465 4.92 8.10 -20.82
CA ASP A 465 4.21 8.86 -21.83
C ASP A 465 5.19 9.66 -22.73
N PRO A 466 5.00 9.68 -24.06
CA PRO A 466 5.85 10.45 -24.97
C PRO A 466 5.94 11.94 -24.64
N ALA A 467 4.90 12.53 -24.03
CA ALA A 467 4.84 13.93 -23.66
C ALA A 467 5.47 14.24 -22.28
N ALA A 468 5.90 13.23 -21.51
CA ALA A 468 6.38 13.42 -20.13
C ALA A 468 7.52 14.45 -20.02
N GLY A 469 8.45 14.45 -20.98
CA GLY A 469 9.55 15.42 -21.00
C GLY A 469 9.09 16.87 -21.11
N LEU A 470 8.06 17.14 -21.92
CA LEU A 470 7.45 18.46 -22.04
C LEU A 470 6.71 18.85 -20.75
N LEU A 471 5.89 17.94 -20.23
CA LEU A 471 5.04 18.19 -19.06
C LEU A 471 5.85 18.40 -17.77
N ASN A 472 7.01 17.76 -17.64
CA ASN A 472 7.91 17.99 -16.51
C ASN A 472 8.45 19.43 -16.48
N SER A 473 8.57 20.10 -17.63
CA SER A 473 9.03 21.50 -17.71
C SER A 473 7.97 22.52 -17.27
N THR A 474 6.69 22.16 -17.38
CA THR A 474 5.55 23.01 -17.01
C THR A 474 4.98 22.69 -15.62
N ALA A 475 5.56 21.73 -14.89
CA ALA A 475 5.03 21.23 -13.62
C ALA A 475 4.90 22.30 -12.51
N LEU A 476 5.67 23.40 -12.60
CA LEU A 476 5.64 24.52 -11.66
C LEU A 476 5.01 25.80 -12.26
N SER A 477 4.50 25.73 -13.49
CA SER A 477 3.89 26.86 -14.17
C SER A 477 2.49 27.15 -13.63
N GLU A 478 2.08 28.42 -13.71
CA GLU A 478 0.69 28.80 -13.43
C GLU A 478 -0.26 28.14 -14.46
N PRO A 479 -1.55 27.93 -14.12
CA PRO A 479 -2.50 27.26 -15.01
C PRO A 479 -2.58 27.88 -16.42
N THR A 480 -2.62 29.21 -16.51
CA THR A 480 -2.65 29.92 -17.80
C THR A 480 -1.39 29.70 -18.64
N GLN A 481 -0.22 29.74 -18.00
CA GLN A 481 1.07 29.48 -18.67
C GLN A 481 1.18 28.03 -19.15
N THR A 482 0.60 27.10 -18.39
CA THR A 482 0.53 25.68 -18.77
C THR A 482 -0.31 25.51 -20.04
N LEU A 483 -1.48 26.14 -20.10
CA LEU A 483 -2.35 26.12 -21.29
C LEU A 483 -1.66 26.76 -22.51
N ASP A 484 -0.98 27.89 -22.34
CA ASP A 484 -0.24 28.56 -23.42
C ASP A 484 0.92 27.68 -23.93
N SER A 485 1.61 26.99 -23.02
CA SER A 485 2.70 26.07 -23.38
C SER A 485 2.18 24.86 -24.16
N ILE A 486 1.05 24.28 -23.76
CA ILE A 486 0.40 23.17 -24.46
C ILE A 486 -0.08 23.62 -25.84
N ARG A 487 -0.72 24.80 -25.93
CA ARG A 487 -1.17 25.37 -27.21
C ARG A 487 0.01 25.61 -28.15
N SER A 488 1.08 26.23 -27.65
CA SER A 488 2.29 26.47 -28.43
C SER A 488 2.97 25.17 -28.87
N ALA A 489 2.97 24.13 -28.04
CA ALA A 489 3.48 22.83 -28.42
C ALA A 489 2.65 22.19 -29.54
N ARG A 490 1.31 22.21 -29.45
CA ARG A 490 0.40 21.73 -30.51
C ARG A 490 0.66 22.47 -31.84
N GLU A 491 0.73 23.79 -31.82
CA GLU A 491 1.05 24.62 -33.00
C GLU A 491 2.45 24.36 -33.56
N GLY A 492 3.41 24.05 -32.70
CA GLY A 492 4.81 23.74 -33.04
C GLY A 492 5.04 22.33 -33.60
N GLY A 493 3.98 21.55 -33.85
CA GLY A 493 4.06 20.20 -34.42
C GLY A 493 4.36 19.11 -33.40
N LEU A 494 3.86 19.24 -32.16
CA LEU A 494 4.01 18.22 -31.10
C LEU A 494 3.72 16.80 -31.57
N SER A 495 2.67 16.59 -32.38
CA SER A 495 2.33 15.30 -32.96
C SER A 495 3.49 14.69 -33.76
N SER A 496 4.31 15.49 -34.43
CA SER A 496 5.52 15.01 -35.13
C SER A 496 6.63 14.57 -34.19
N VAL A 497 6.73 15.16 -32.99
CA VAL A 497 7.74 14.82 -31.97
C VAL A 497 7.36 13.55 -31.22
N ILE A 498 6.07 13.36 -30.92
CA ILE A 498 5.55 12.18 -30.22
C ILE A 498 5.11 11.05 -31.17
N GLY A 499 5.14 11.27 -32.48
CA GLY A 499 4.85 10.25 -33.50
C GLY A 499 3.38 9.96 -33.73
N THR A 500 2.50 10.94 -33.49
CA THR A 500 1.05 10.84 -33.71
C THR A 500 0.60 11.62 -34.95
N ASP A 501 -0.64 11.38 -35.38
CA ASP A 501 -1.22 12.10 -36.52
C ASP A 501 -1.30 13.61 -36.21
N PRO A 502 -0.78 14.50 -37.07
CA PRO A 502 -0.90 15.95 -36.90
C PRO A 502 -2.34 16.47 -36.82
N SER A 503 -3.32 15.67 -37.25
CA SER A 503 -4.75 15.98 -37.15
C SER A 503 -5.44 15.40 -35.91
N ASP A 504 -4.72 14.66 -35.06
CA ASP A 504 -5.25 14.15 -33.80
C ASP A 504 -5.28 15.25 -32.73
N ASP A 505 -6.48 15.66 -32.33
CA ASP A 505 -6.72 16.66 -31.28
C ASP A 505 -6.33 16.14 -29.87
N HIS A 506 -6.19 14.82 -29.71
CA HIS A 506 -5.86 14.13 -28.46
C HIS A 506 -4.57 13.29 -28.59
N PRO A 507 -3.42 13.92 -28.85
CA PRO A 507 -2.22 13.21 -29.25
C PRO A 507 -1.51 12.49 -28.08
N SER A 508 -1.82 12.82 -26.83
CA SER A 508 -1.36 12.09 -25.65
C SER A 508 -2.36 12.28 -24.52
N ARG A 509 -2.63 11.18 -23.80
CA ARG A 509 -3.50 11.21 -22.63
C ARG A 509 -2.97 12.16 -21.57
N GLU A 510 -1.68 12.17 -21.29
CA GLU A 510 -1.11 13.02 -20.24
C GLU A 510 -1.23 14.52 -20.58
N ILE A 511 -1.21 14.89 -21.87
CA ILE A 511 -1.49 16.28 -22.29
C ILE A 511 -2.93 16.65 -21.96
N ASP A 512 -3.90 15.83 -22.37
CA ASP A 512 -5.32 16.09 -22.13
C ASP A 512 -5.62 16.19 -20.63
N LEU A 513 -4.99 15.34 -19.81
CA LEU A 513 -5.14 15.37 -18.35
C LEU A 513 -4.56 16.65 -17.71
N ILE A 514 -3.38 17.11 -18.17
CA ILE A 514 -2.76 18.34 -17.65
C ILE A 514 -3.53 19.58 -18.12
N GLU A 515 -4.03 19.58 -19.35
CA GLU A 515 -4.91 20.64 -19.87
C GLU A 515 -6.22 20.72 -19.06
N ALA A 516 -6.89 19.59 -18.85
CA ALA A 516 -8.08 19.51 -18.01
C ALA A 516 -7.81 20.00 -16.58
N ARG A 517 -6.66 19.63 -16.00
CA ARG A 517 -6.25 20.10 -14.68
C ARG A 517 -6.10 21.63 -14.65
N ALA A 518 -5.48 22.23 -15.65
CA ALA A 518 -5.32 23.68 -15.71
C ALA A 518 -6.68 24.40 -15.76
N TYR A 519 -7.64 23.89 -16.55
CA TYR A 519 -9.01 24.41 -16.54
C TYR A 519 -9.71 24.25 -15.18
N LEU A 520 -9.55 23.12 -14.50
CA LEU A 520 -10.09 22.92 -13.15
C LEU A 520 -9.51 23.92 -12.14
N GLU A 521 -8.20 24.18 -12.20
CA GLU A 521 -7.54 25.16 -11.33
C GLU A 521 -7.96 26.61 -11.62
N LEU A 522 -8.41 26.91 -12.85
CA LEU A 522 -9.02 28.19 -13.23
C LEU A 522 -10.51 28.31 -12.89
N GLY A 523 -11.14 27.24 -12.38
CA GLY A 523 -12.58 27.20 -12.10
C GLY A 523 -13.45 26.95 -13.34
N GLU A 524 -12.86 26.63 -14.49
CA GLU A 524 -13.56 26.32 -15.74
C GLU A 524 -13.97 24.84 -15.80
N ALA A 525 -14.73 24.39 -14.78
CA ALA A 525 -15.03 22.98 -14.58
C ALA A 525 -15.77 22.33 -15.77
N GLN A 526 -16.69 23.05 -16.41
CA GLN A 526 -17.43 22.49 -17.56
C GLN A 526 -16.53 22.24 -18.77
N THR A 527 -15.57 23.13 -19.04
CA THR A 527 -14.58 22.97 -20.11
C THR A 527 -13.72 21.74 -19.85
N ALA A 528 -13.24 21.58 -18.61
CA ALA A 528 -12.46 20.43 -18.21
C ALA A 528 -13.23 19.11 -18.34
N LEU A 529 -14.50 19.08 -17.91
CA LEU A 529 -15.34 17.88 -17.99
C LEU A 529 -15.60 17.45 -19.44
N ASN A 530 -15.84 18.39 -20.35
CA ASN A 530 -16.01 18.08 -21.77
C ASN A 530 -14.74 17.47 -22.36
N LEU A 531 -13.58 18.10 -22.11
CA LEU A 531 -12.28 17.61 -22.55
C LEU A 531 -11.98 16.20 -22.01
N LEU A 532 -12.28 15.93 -20.74
CA LEU A 532 -12.05 14.61 -20.13
C LEU A 532 -12.96 13.53 -20.70
N ASN A 533 -14.20 13.87 -21.08
CA ASN A 533 -15.12 12.93 -21.72
C ASN A 533 -14.62 12.57 -23.13
N GLU A 534 -14.22 13.57 -23.93
CA GLU A 534 -13.63 13.36 -25.26
C GLU A 534 -12.34 12.52 -25.17
N ALA A 535 -11.45 12.85 -24.24
CA ALA A 535 -10.24 12.08 -23.98
C ALA A 535 -10.53 10.63 -23.52
N THR A 536 -11.64 10.39 -22.82
CA THR A 536 -12.06 9.03 -22.41
C THR A 536 -12.55 8.21 -23.60
N GLU A 537 -13.26 8.84 -24.54
CA GLU A 537 -13.72 8.18 -25.76
C GLU A 537 -12.53 7.83 -26.68
N HIS A 538 -11.53 8.70 -26.76
CA HIS A 538 -10.34 8.50 -27.59
C HIS A 538 -9.33 7.51 -26.99
N HIS A 539 -8.89 7.77 -25.76
CA HIS A 539 -7.84 6.97 -25.11
C HIS A 539 -8.36 5.76 -24.35
N GLY A 540 -9.68 5.65 -24.15
CA GLY A 540 -10.30 4.66 -23.28
C GLY A 540 -10.24 5.04 -21.79
N LYS A 541 -10.91 4.23 -20.96
CA LYS A 541 -11.05 4.49 -19.52
C LYS A 541 -9.72 4.39 -18.79
N SER A 542 -9.49 5.32 -17.87
CA SER A 542 -8.33 5.36 -16.98
C SER A 542 -8.76 5.90 -15.62
N TRP A 543 -8.22 5.33 -14.54
CA TRP A 543 -8.46 5.85 -13.19
C TRP A 543 -8.01 7.31 -13.05
N ARG A 544 -6.98 7.74 -13.80
CA ARG A 544 -6.53 9.15 -13.80
C ARG A 544 -7.62 10.07 -14.37
N THR A 545 -8.29 9.65 -15.43
CA THR A 545 -9.40 10.41 -16.02
C THR A 545 -10.60 10.45 -15.07
N GLU A 546 -10.94 9.32 -14.44
CA GLU A 546 -12.00 9.26 -13.42
C GLU A 546 -11.69 10.18 -12.22
N TRP A 547 -10.41 10.30 -11.83
CA TRP A 547 -9.99 11.24 -10.78
C TRP A 547 -10.31 12.69 -11.13
N PHE A 548 -9.92 13.16 -12.31
CA PHE A 548 -10.20 14.54 -12.72
C PHE A 548 -11.69 14.78 -13.00
N LEU A 549 -12.42 13.79 -13.52
CA LEU A 549 -13.88 13.85 -13.62
C LEU A 549 -14.53 14.03 -12.24
N GLY A 550 -14.02 13.34 -11.21
CA GLY A 550 -14.46 13.52 -9.83
C GLY A 550 -14.17 14.91 -9.26
N LEU A 551 -13.00 15.49 -9.57
CA LEU A 551 -12.68 16.87 -9.20
C LEU A 551 -13.60 17.88 -9.90
N GLY A 552 -13.84 17.72 -11.19
CA GLY A 552 -14.77 18.56 -11.95
C GLY A 552 -16.19 18.47 -11.43
N ALA A 553 -16.66 17.26 -11.08
CA ALA A 553 -17.97 17.04 -10.46
C ALA A 553 -18.12 17.80 -9.13
N LEU A 554 -17.08 17.82 -8.28
CA LEU A 554 -17.11 18.62 -7.04
C LEU A 554 -17.23 20.13 -7.28
N LEU A 555 -16.55 20.65 -8.30
CA LEU A 555 -16.58 22.08 -8.63
C LEU A 555 -17.94 22.54 -9.18
N ILE A 556 -18.74 21.62 -9.73
CA ILE A 556 -20.13 21.87 -10.15
C ILE A 556 -21.17 21.42 -9.09
N ASP A 557 -20.72 21.12 -7.87
CA ASP A 557 -21.54 20.67 -6.73
C ASP A 557 -22.26 19.31 -6.93
N ASP A 558 -21.81 18.49 -7.88
CA ASP A 558 -22.26 17.09 -8.04
C ASP A 558 -21.45 16.16 -7.14
N VAL A 559 -21.74 16.22 -5.83
CA VAL A 559 -21.05 15.43 -4.81
C VAL A 559 -21.27 13.92 -5.01
N ALA A 560 -22.46 13.51 -5.44
CA ALA A 560 -22.79 12.09 -5.62
C ALA A 560 -22.03 11.50 -6.82
N GLY A 561 -21.99 12.23 -7.95
CA GLY A 561 -21.17 11.88 -9.10
C GLY A 561 -19.70 11.81 -8.73
N ALA A 562 -19.18 12.82 -8.02
CA ALA A 562 -17.80 12.81 -7.54
C ALA A 562 -17.48 11.59 -6.65
N HIS A 563 -18.37 11.26 -5.71
CA HIS A 563 -18.18 10.11 -4.82
C HIS A 563 -18.09 8.79 -5.58
N ALA A 564 -18.94 8.57 -6.58
CA ALA A 564 -18.88 7.38 -7.42
C ALA A 564 -17.54 7.28 -8.17
N ARG A 565 -17.09 8.38 -8.77
CA ARG A 565 -15.80 8.47 -9.49
C ARG A 565 -14.61 8.20 -8.58
N PHE A 566 -14.57 8.79 -7.39
CA PHE A 566 -13.50 8.52 -6.44
C PHE A 566 -13.52 7.09 -5.89
N ASN A 567 -14.68 6.45 -5.78
CA ASN A 567 -14.77 5.03 -5.46
C ASN A 567 -14.22 4.14 -6.59
N ASP A 568 -14.46 4.50 -7.85
CA ASP A 568 -13.84 3.80 -8.99
C ASP A 568 -12.31 3.93 -8.95
N VAL A 569 -11.79 5.13 -8.61
CA VAL A 569 -10.35 5.33 -8.39
C VAL A 569 -9.85 4.56 -7.18
N LEU A 570 -10.61 4.45 -6.10
CA LEU A 570 -10.25 3.64 -4.93
C LEU A 570 -10.23 2.14 -5.25
N ALA A 571 -11.15 1.67 -6.10
CA ALA A 571 -11.17 0.29 -6.57
C ALA A 571 -9.96 0.00 -7.47
N ALA A 572 -9.55 0.96 -8.30
CA ALA A 572 -8.29 0.88 -9.02
C ALA A 572 -7.09 0.92 -8.05
N MET A 573 -7.00 1.92 -7.19
CA MET A 573 -5.82 2.20 -6.37
C MET A 573 -6.13 2.04 -4.87
N PRO A 574 -6.32 0.79 -4.38
CA PRO A 574 -6.81 0.51 -3.03
C PRO A 574 -5.82 0.87 -1.92
N GLY A 575 -4.52 0.94 -2.22
CA GLY A 575 -3.47 1.31 -1.28
C GLY A 575 -3.32 2.84 -1.16
N GLU A 576 -3.77 3.61 -2.13
CA GLU A 576 -3.46 5.04 -2.19
C GLU A 576 -4.23 5.88 -1.16
N VAL A 577 -3.55 6.91 -0.65
CA VAL A 577 -4.09 7.91 0.27
C VAL A 577 -5.11 8.81 -0.43
N ALA A 578 -4.81 9.24 -1.65
CA ALA A 578 -5.60 10.21 -2.40
C ALA A 578 -7.07 9.78 -2.60
N PRO A 579 -7.39 8.59 -3.16
CA PRO A 579 -8.78 8.14 -3.29
C PRO A 579 -9.47 7.95 -1.96
N LYS A 580 -8.79 7.49 -0.91
CA LYS A 580 -9.41 7.37 0.43
C LYS A 580 -9.79 8.72 1.01
N LEU A 581 -8.94 9.72 0.84
CA LEU A 581 -9.21 11.07 1.33
C LEU A 581 -10.37 11.71 0.57
N ALA A 582 -10.44 11.51 -0.75
CA ALA A 582 -11.54 12.00 -1.58
C ALA A 582 -12.88 11.29 -1.27
N VAL A 583 -12.87 9.96 -1.10
CA VAL A 583 -14.05 9.19 -0.68
C VAL A 583 -14.49 9.60 0.73
N ALA A 584 -13.57 9.84 1.67
CA ALA A 584 -13.90 10.32 3.01
C ALA A 584 -14.58 11.70 2.98
N ALA A 585 -14.02 12.65 2.23
CA ALA A 585 -14.56 14.01 2.11
C ALA A 585 -15.94 14.01 1.46
N THR A 586 -16.11 13.28 0.36
CA THR A 586 -17.41 13.19 -0.35
C THR A 586 -18.45 12.43 0.46
N ALA A 587 -18.07 11.37 1.18
CA ALA A 587 -18.97 10.68 2.10
C ALA A 587 -19.44 11.62 3.23
N GLU A 588 -18.55 12.44 3.78
CA GLU A 588 -18.89 13.45 4.79
C GLU A 588 -19.87 14.49 4.22
N LEU A 589 -19.63 15.01 3.02
CA LEU A 589 -20.53 15.95 2.33
C LEU A 589 -21.92 15.34 2.08
N MET A 590 -21.99 14.04 1.79
CA MET A 590 -23.25 13.30 1.59
C MET A 590 -23.94 12.89 2.91
N GLY A 591 -23.31 13.10 4.07
CA GLY A 591 -23.82 12.63 5.37
C GLY A 591 -23.66 11.12 5.61
N ASN A 592 -22.83 10.43 4.83
CA ASN A 592 -22.51 9.02 5.04
C ASN A 592 -21.39 8.86 6.08
N HIS A 593 -21.77 8.96 7.35
CA HIS A 593 -20.85 9.03 8.47
C HIS A 593 -19.96 7.78 8.63
N ASP A 594 -20.51 6.58 8.37
CA ASP A 594 -19.76 5.33 8.58
C ASP A 594 -18.60 5.19 7.59
N VAL A 595 -18.85 5.52 6.31
CA VAL A 595 -17.82 5.49 5.26
C VAL A 595 -16.76 6.56 5.52
N ALA A 596 -17.17 7.78 5.86
CA ALA A 596 -16.24 8.85 6.20
C ALA A 596 -15.36 8.49 7.41
N LEU A 597 -15.97 7.96 8.48
CA LEU A 597 -15.28 7.52 9.69
C LEU A 597 -14.24 6.45 9.40
N GLN A 598 -14.59 5.43 8.62
CA GLN A 598 -13.71 4.32 8.27
C GLN A 598 -12.46 4.81 7.53
N HIS A 599 -12.63 5.67 6.52
CA HIS A 599 -11.51 6.17 5.71
C HIS A 599 -10.65 7.18 6.47
N TYR A 600 -11.23 8.14 7.21
CA TYR A 600 -10.44 9.05 8.05
C TYR A 600 -9.66 8.31 9.12
N ARG A 601 -10.25 7.27 9.74
CA ARG A 601 -9.55 6.43 10.70
C ARG A 601 -8.34 5.73 10.07
N SER A 602 -8.51 5.08 8.91
CA SER A 602 -7.42 4.37 8.23
C SER A 602 -6.27 5.31 7.86
N LEU A 603 -6.61 6.48 7.30
CA LEU A 603 -5.64 7.52 6.94
C LEU A 603 -4.87 8.01 8.17
N TRP A 604 -5.57 8.36 9.25
CA TRP A 604 -4.95 8.88 10.48
C TRP A 604 -4.10 7.84 11.21
N GLN A 605 -4.49 6.57 11.18
CA GLN A 605 -3.68 5.49 11.76
C GLN A 605 -2.39 5.26 10.97
N THR A 606 -2.42 5.44 9.64
CA THR A 606 -1.30 5.14 8.75
C THR A 606 -0.29 6.30 8.69
N ASP A 607 -0.77 7.53 8.57
CA ASP A 607 0.07 8.72 8.43
C ASP A 607 -0.48 9.92 9.22
N ARG A 608 0.29 10.38 10.22
CA ARG A 608 -0.05 11.53 11.08
C ARG A 608 0.25 12.89 10.42
N ALA A 609 0.83 12.91 9.22
CA ALA A 609 0.99 14.12 8.43
C ALA A 609 -0.32 14.54 7.73
N ILE A 610 -1.27 13.61 7.56
CA ILE A 610 -2.58 13.87 6.95
C ILE A 610 -3.51 14.49 8.01
N VAL A 611 -3.19 15.72 8.42
CA VAL A 611 -3.89 16.42 9.51
C VAL A 611 -5.39 16.54 9.24
N THR A 612 -5.79 16.72 7.99
CA THR A 612 -7.20 16.73 7.58
C THR A 612 -7.96 15.48 8.05
N ALA A 613 -7.31 14.32 8.05
CA ALA A 613 -7.91 13.08 8.54
C ALA A 613 -8.12 13.09 10.06
N ALA A 614 -7.25 13.75 10.84
CA ALA A 614 -7.45 13.92 12.29
C ALA A 614 -8.72 14.72 12.59
N PHE A 615 -8.89 15.85 11.91
CA PHE A 615 -10.06 16.70 12.09
C PHE A 615 -11.34 16.03 11.56
N GLY A 616 -11.27 15.36 10.41
CA GLY A 616 -12.39 14.56 9.89
C GLY A 616 -12.79 13.44 10.84
N LEU A 617 -11.82 12.68 11.36
CA LEU A 617 -12.05 11.64 12.37
C LEU A 617 -12.70 12.22 13.64
N ALA A 618 -12.21 13.36 14.12
CA ALA A 618 -12.78 14.02 15.29
C ALA A 618 -14.22 14.46 15.05
N ARG A 619 -14.54 15.03 13.88
CA ARG A 619 -15.92 15.40 13.51
C ARG A 619 -16.84 14.18 13.46
N MET A 620 -16.42 13.10 12.80
CA MET A 620 -17.23 11.89 12.67
C MET A 620 -17.47 11.20 14.02
N ARG A 621 -16.44 11.10 14.87
CA ARG A 621 -16.58 10.55 16.23
C ARG A 621 -17.48 11.40 17.10
N TYR A 622 -17.30 12.72 17.05
CA TYR A 622 -18.14 13.65 17.79
C TYR A 622 -19.61 13.56 17.36
N ALA A 623 -19.89 13.48 16.06
CA ALA A 623 -21.24 13.26 15.52
C ALA A 623 -21.84 11.91 15.96
N GLY A 624 -21.00 10.88 16.15
CA GLY A 624 -21.40 9.58 16.71
C GLY A 624 -21.48 9.53 18.24
N GLY A 625 -21.24 10.65 18.95
CA GLY A 625 -21.27 10.72 20.42
C GLY A 625 -19.98 10.28 21.13
N ASP A 626 -18.94 9.87 20.40
CA ASP A 626 -17.62 9.49 20.93
C ASP A 626 -16.73 10.72 21.14
N VAL A 627 -17.00 11.45 22.22
CA VAL A 627 -16.26 12.68 22.58
C VAL A 627 -14.80 12.38 22.93
N GLU A 628 -14.55 11.30 23.69
CA GLU A 628 -13.20 10.93 24.11
C GLU A 628 -12.33 10.55 22.90
N GLY A 629 -12.88 9.74 21.99
CA GLY A 629 -12.19 9.39 20.75
C GLY A 629 -11.98 10.59 19.82
N ALA A 630 -12.88 11.57 19.81
CA ALA A 630 -12.71 12.81 19.06
C ALA A 630 -11.57 13.67 19.62
N VAL A 631 -11.52 13.88 20.94
CA VAL A 631 -10.44 14.60 21.62
C VAL A 631 -9.10 13.90 21.40
N LYS A 632 -9.05 12.57 21.56
CA LYS A 632 -7.84 11.78 21.31
C LYS A 632 -7.30 11.95 19.89
N ALA A 633 -8.18 12.00 18.87
CA ALA A 633 -7.74 12.20 17.50
C ALA A 633 -7.06 13.56 17.28
N LEU A 634 -7.52 14.60 17.98
CA LEU A 634 -6.95 15.95 17.94
C LEU A 634 -5.66 16.05 18.77
N ASP A 635 -5.59 15.37 19.91
CA ASP A 635 -4.40 15.32 20.77
C ASP A 635 -3.22 14.60 20.10
N ASP A 636 -3.52 13.62 19.24
CA ASP A 636 -2.52 12.93 18.44
C ASP A 636 -1.90 13.82 17.33
N VAL A 637 -2.40 15.04 17.10
CA VAL A 637 -1.83 15.96 16.11
C VAL A 637 -0.45 16.43 16.59
N PRO A 638 0.62 16.25 15.78
CA PRO A 638 1.98 16.59 16.22
C PRO A 638 2.13 18.09 16.58
N PRO A 639 2.88 18.42 17.65
CA PRO A 639 3.19 19.82 18.01
C PRO A 639 3.95 20.60 16.93
N THR A 640 4.61 19.90 16.00
CA THR A 640 5.29 20.49 14.84
C THR A 640 4.33 20.89 13.71
N SER A 641 3.07 20.48 13.77
CA SER A 641 2.05 20.84 12.78
C SER A 641 1.64 22.30 12.92
N ARG A 642 1.51 23.00 11.78
CA ARG A 642 0.93 24.36 11.74
C ARG A 642 -0.51 24.41 12.27
N HIS A 643 -1.20 23.27 12.33
CA HIS A 643 -2.58 23.16 12.82
C HIS A 643 -2.67 22.68 14.27
N PHE A 644 -1.54 22.55 14.99
CA PHE A 644 -1.54 22.09 16.38
C PHE A 644 -2.40 23.00 17.30
N ASN A 645 -2.29 24.32 17.14
CA ASN A 645 -3.11 25.26 17.91
C ASN A 645 -4.60 25.14 17.58
N ALA A 646 -4.94 24.95 16.29
CA ALA A 646 -6.31 24.73 15.86
C ALA A 646 -6.86 23.42 16.44
N ALA A 647 -6.06 22.35 16.45
CA ALA A 647 -6.44 21.06 17.04
C ALA A 647 -6.65 21.19 18.56
N SER A 648 -5.75 21.91 19.25
CA SER A 648 -5.86 22.21 20.68
C SER A 648 -7.14 22.99 21.00
N CYS A 649 -7.41 24.08 20.28
CA CYS A 649 -8.65 24.85 20.40
C CYS A 649 -9.88 23.99 20.15
N THR A 650 -9.82 23.13 19.13
CA THR A 650 -10.91 22.26 18.75
C THR A 650 -11.18 21.22 19.83
N SER A 651 -10.13 20.62 20.41
CA SER A 651 -10.26 19.62 21.48
C SER A 651 -10.97 20.19 22.72
N ILE A 652 -10.63 21.42 23.09
CA ILE A 652 -11.28 22.16 24.19
C ILE A 652 -12.76 22.36 23.89
N LEU A 653 -13.08 22.79 22.67
CA LEU A 653 -14.46 23.02 22.27
C LEU A 653 -15.27 21.73 22.22
N THR A 654 -14.70 20.64 21.70
CA THR A 654 -15.31 19.30 21.64
C THR A 654 -15.69 18.77 23.03
N LEU A 655 -14.93 19.11 24.08
CA LEU A 655 -15.24 18.70 25.45
C LEU A 655 -16.52 19.34 26.01
N VAL A 656 -16.88 20.56 25.59
CA VAL A 656 -17.88 21.37 26.30
C VAL A 656 -19.04 21.85 25.43
N HIS A 657 -18.84 22.05 24.13
CA HIS A 657 -19.80 22.69 23.25
C HIS A 657 -20.63 21.67 22.46
N GLY A 658 -21.71 22.11 21.80
CA GLY A 658 -22.50 21.31 20.86
C GLY A 658 -23.39 20.21 21.48
N ARG A 659 -23.54 20.18 22.81
CA ARG A 659 -24.43 19.30 23.59
C ARG A 659 -25.22 20.11 24.59
N ASP A 660 -26.31 19.56 25.14
CA ASP A 660 -27.01 20.24 26.25
C ASP A 660 -26.04 20.37 27.43
N PRO A 661 -25.93 21.54 28.10
CA PRO A 661 -25.05 21.70 29.25
C PRO A 661 -25.28 20.65 30.34
N ALA A 662 -26.48 20.06 30.46
CA ALA A 662 -26.76 19.00 31.40
C ALA A 662 -26.05 17.66 31.07
N GLU A 663 -25.66 17.42 29.82
CA GLU A 663 -24.97 16.20 29.36
C GLU A 663 -23.44 16.30 29.50
N VAL A 664 -22.91 17.51 29.70
CA VAL A 664 -21.48 17.72 29.90
C VAL A 664 -21.09 17.27 31.31
N HIS A 665 -20.04 16.47 31.42
CA HIS A 665 -19.53 16.04 32.73
C HIS A 665 -18.65 17.14 33.36
N GLU A 666 -18.66 17.23 34.69
CA GLU A 666 -17.82 18.20 35.41
C GLU A 666 -16.33 18.00 35.09
N ASP A 667 -15.88 16.76 34.97
CA ASP A 667 -14.50 16.43 34.59
C ASP A 667 -14.14 16.98 33.19
N GLN A 668 -15.07 16.99 32.24
CA GLN A 668 -14.86 17.56 30.90
C GLN A 668 -14.74 19.10 30.96
N LEU A 669 -15.52 19.76 31.81
CA LEU A 669 -15.41 21.21 32.04
C LEU A 669 -14.06 21.58 32.66
N ARG A 670 -13.61 20.79 33.64
CA ARG A 670 -12.31 20.99 34.30
C ARG A 670 -11.15 20.73 33.36
N GLU A 671 -11.22 19.67 32.57
CA GLU A 671 -10.21 19.37 31.56
C GLU A 671 -10.13 20.48 30.51
N ALA A 672 -11.26 20.96 30.00
CA ALA A 672 -11.29 22.09 29.07
C ALA A 672 -10.68 23.37 29.67
N ALA A 673 -10.96 23.64 30.95
CA ALA A 673 -10.36 24.76 31.66
C ALA A 673 -8.85 24.61 31.86
N HIS A 674 -8.39 23.42 32.25
CA HIS A 674 -6.98 23.13 32.43
C HIS A 674 -6.18 23.29 31.12
N ARG A 675 -6.72 22.77 30.02
CA ARG A 675 -6.15 22.97 28.67
C ARG A 675 -6.08 24.45 28.29
N LEU A 676 -7.10 25.25 28.59
CA LEU A 676 -7.09 26.69 28.35
C LEU A 676 -6.05 27.44 29.18
N GLU A 677 -5.82 27.05 30.43
CA GLU A 677 -4.78 27.66 31.27
C GLU A 677 -3.39 27.41 30.70
N SER A 678 -3.15 26.22 30.14
CA SER A 678 -1.87 25.85 29.49
C SER A 678 -1.65 26.50 28.11
N MET A 679 -2.70 27.03 27.49
CA MET A 679 -2.65 27.63 26.15
C MET A 679 -1.88 28.97 26.16
N PRO A 680 -1.01 29.26 25.18
CA PRO A 680 -0.28 30.52 25.14
C PRO A 680 -1.22 31.72 24.94
N ASP A 681 -0.91 32.85 25.60
CA ASP A 681 -1.70 34.09 25.46
C ASP A 681 -1.64 34.70 24.05
N SER A 682 -0.69 34.26 23.22
CA SER A 682 -0.60 34.65 21.80
C SER A 682 -1.68 34.01 20.93
N GLU A 683 -2.38 32.98 21.41
CA GLU A 683 -3.43 32.30 20.63
C GLU A 683 -4.68 33.20 20.51
N PRO A 684 -5.06 33.67 19.30
CA PRO A 684 -6.14 34.64 19.11
C PRO A 684 -7.52 34.12 19.53
N ARG A 685 -7.70 32.80 19.67
CA ARG A 685 -8.97 32.20 20.10
C ARG A 685 -9.10 32.02 21.61
N LYS A 686 -8.00 32.11 22.37
CA LYS A 686 -7.98 31.82 23.82
C LYS A 686 -9.05 32.59 24.58
N GLN A 687 -9.11 33.91 24.43
CA GLN A 687 -10.08 34.74 25.15
C GLN A 687 -11.54 34.40 24.82
N ARG A 688 -11.80 34.02 23.57
CA ARG A 688 -13.14 33.63 23.10
C ARG A 688 -13.55 32.27 23.65
N LEU A 689 -12.62 31.32 23.70
CA LEU A 689 -12.82 30.01 24.32
C LEU A 689 -13.07 30.12 25.83
N VAL A 690 -12.35 31.00 26.55
CA VAL A 690 -12.60 31.27 27.97
C VAL A 690 -14.05 31.69 28.22
N ILE A 691 -14.58 32.61 27.39
CA ILE A 691 -15.98 33.05 27.48
C ILE A 691 -16.94 31.88 27.27
N LEU A 692 -16.67 31.01 26.27
CA LEU A 692 -17.51 29.85 25.99
C LEU A 692 -17.49 28.83 27.13
N VAL A 693 -16.32 28.46 27.63
CA VAL A 693 -16.19 27.49 28.73
C VAL A 693 -16.88 27.99 29.99
N LEU A 694 -16.69 29.26 30.37
CA LEU A 694 -17.38 29.86 31.52
C LEU A 694 -18.90 29.94 31.32
N GLY A 695 -19.35 30.29 30.10
CA GLY A 695 -20.77 30.34 29.78
C GLY A 695 -21.45 28.96 29.84
N ILE A 696 -20.78 27.92 29.34
CA ILE A 696 -21.27 26.54 29.39
C ILE A 696 -21.27 26.03 30.85
N ALA A 697 -20.22 26.32 31.61
CA ALA A 697 -20.15 26.02 33.04
C ALA A 697 -21.30 26.69 33.82
N LEU A 698 -21.65 27.93 33.48
CA LEU A 698 -22.80 28.63 34.09
C LEU A 698 -24.12 27.94 33.75
N GLY A 699 -24.31 27.57 32.48
CA GLY A 699 -25.48 26.80 32.05
C GLY A 699 -25.58 25.42 32.71
N TRP A 700 -24.44 24.75 32.94
CA TRP A 700 -24.35 23.48 33.65
C TRP A 700 -24.88 23.60 35.08
N ILE A 701 -24.49 24.65 35.81
CA ILE A 701 -25.00 24.93 37.17
C ILE A 701 -26.51 25.18 37.15
N HIS A 702 -27.01 25.96 36.19
CA HIS A 702 -28.45 26.28 36.11
C HIS A 702 -29.32 25.06 35.81
N ARG A 703 -28.81 24.10 35.05
CA ARG A 703 -29.52 22.86 34.73
C ARG A 703 -29.43 21.80 35.83
N ARG A 704 -28.52 21.96 36.79
CA ARG A 704 -28.31 21.04 37.93
C ARG A 704 -28.36 21.77 39.28
N PRO A 705 -29.48 22.42 39.63
CA PRO A 705 -29.59 23.20 40.87
C PRO A 705 -29.39 22.34 42.13
N ASP A 706 -29.80 21.06 42.10
CA ASP A 706 -29.66 20.13 43.23
C ASP A 706 -28.22 19.64 43.47
N GLN A 707 -27.34 19.81 42.48
CA GLN A 707 -25.89 19.55 42.60
C GLN A 707 -25.09 20.84 42.78
N SER A 708 -25.78 22.00 42.83
CA SER A 708 -25.19 23.30 43.15
C SER A 708 -24.93 23.36 44.65
N PRO A 709 -23.68 23.26 45.12
CA PRO A 709 -23.44 23.14 46.55
C PRO A 709 -23.58 24.50 47.21
N THR A 710 -24.24 24.50 48.36
CA THR A 710 -24.20 25.58 49.36
C THR A 710 -22.77 25.82 49.88
N ASP A 711 -21.83 24.89 49.68
CA ASP A 711 -20.40 25.01 50.00
C ASP A 711 -19.51 25.15 48.75
N ALA A 712 -19.30 26.40 48.33
CA ALA A 712 -18.41 26.77 47.23
C ALA A 712 -16.91 26.47 47.46
N SER A 713 -16.52 26.00 48.65
CA SER A 713 -15.12 25.70 49.01
C SER A 713 -14.67 24.30 48.59
N ALA A 714 -15.60 23.36 48.35
CA ALA A 714 -15.27 21.94 48.14
C ALA A 714 -14.88 21.57 46.70
N ARG A 715 -15.26 22.38 45.70
CA ARG A 715 -15.06 22.08 44.26
C ARG A 715 -13.92 22.86 43.59
N GLY A 716 -13.18 23.70 44.33
CA GLY A 716 -12.06 24.47 43.74
C GLY A 716 -12.48 25.51 42.68
N ASP A 717 -11.49 26.18 42.10
CA ASP A 717 -11.69 27.24 41.10
C ASP A 717 -11.61 26.69 39.67
N ILE A 718 -12.27 27.36 38.72
CA ILE A 718 -12.20 27.09 37.29
C ILE A 718 -11.77 28.37 36.57
N LEU A 719 -10.68 28.33 35.80
CA LEU A 719 -10.10 29.51 35.14
C LEU A 719 -9.83 30.68 36.09
N GLY A 720 -9.50 30.38 37.35
CA GLY A 720 -9.28 31.37 38.41
C GLY A 720 -10.53 31.99 39.03
N TYR A 721 -11.73 31.47 38.73
CA TYR A 721 -13.00 31.92 39.31
C TYR A 721 -13.66 30.82 40.15
N LYS A 722 -14.39 31.21 41.20
CA LYS A 722 -15.13 30.27 42.03
C LYS A 722 -16.16 29.52 41.19
N PHE A 723 -16.21 28.20 41.32
CA PHE A 723 -17.15 27.37 40.57
C PHE A 723 -18.57 27.39 41.20
N ASN A 724 -19.21 28.57 41.14
CA ASN A 724 -20.58 28.82 41.54
C ASN A 724 -21.21 29.89 40.61
N ASP A 725 -22.53 30.09 40.66
CA ASP A 725 -23.24 31.04 39.78
C ASP A 725 -22.60 32.44 39.81
N HIS A 726 -22.31 32.96 41.00
CA HIS A 726 -21.71 34.29 41.16
C HIS A 726 -20.31 34.38 40.53
N GLY A 727 -19.41 33.47 40.85
CA GLY A 727 -18.03 33.46 40.39
C GLY A 727 -17.91 33.28 38.88
N LEU A 728 -18.73 32.40 38.29
CA LEU A 728 -18.79 32.20 36.84
C LEU A 728 -19.33 33.44 36.13
N ARG A 729 -20.35 34.12 36.67
CA ARG A 729 -20.86 35.39 36.12
C ARG A 729 -19.81 36.49 36.17
N VAL A 730 -19.06 36.62 37.27
CA VAL A 730 -17.92 37.55 37.37
C VAL A 730 -16.88 37.22 36.30
N GLY A 731 -16.55 35.94 36.12
CA GLY A 731 -15.59 35.49 35.11
C GLY A 731 -16.03 35.82 33.68
N CYS A 732 -17.29 35.51 33.34
CA CYS A 732 -17.89 35.85 32.05
C CYS A 732 -17.87 37.36 31.79
N GLU A 733 -18.32 38.18 32.76
CA GLU A 733 -18.32 39.63 32.64
C GLU A 733 -16.91 40.17 32.39
N ARG A 734 -15.93 39.77 33.21
CA ARG A 734 -14.54 40.24 33.08
C ARG A 734 -13.95 39.85 31.74
N SER A 735 -14.20 38.63 31.29
CA SER A 735 -13.67 38.10 30.02
C SER A 735 -14.28 38.80 28.81
N LEU A 736 -15.59 39.08 28.82
CA LEU A 736 -16.29 39.85 27.79
C LEU A 736 -15.78 41.31 27.74
N ARG A 737 -15.62 41.96 28.89
CA ARG A 737 -15.07 43.33 28.96
C ARG A 737 -13.63 43.39 28.46
N GLN A 738 -12.81 42.39 28.74
CA GLN A 738 -11.45 42.29 28.22
C GLN A 738 -11.45 42.14 26.69
N LEU A 739 -12.31 41.28 26.13
CA LEU A 739 -12.45 41.13 24.68
C LEU A 739 -12.96 42.43 24.02
N ALA A 740 -13.88 43.15 24.66
CA ALA A 740 -14.39 44.43 24.18
C ALA A 740 -13.31 45.54 24.11
N ARG A 741 -12.31 45.51 25.02
CA ARG A 741 -11.17 46.43 24.96
C ARG A 741 -10.21 46.10 23.82
N GLY A 742 -10.11 44.83 23.44
CA GLY A 742 -9.19 44.35 22.39
C GLY A 742 -9.74 44.47 20.97
N THR A 743 -11.06 44.47 20.77
CA THR A 743 -11.63 44.65 19.42
C THR A 743 -11.46 46.09 18.94
N MET A 744 -11.14 46.27 17.65
CA MET A 744 -11.09 47.58 16.98
C MET A 744 -12.46 47.98 16.41
N ASN A 745 -13.37 47.03 16.20
CA ASN A 745 -14.68 47.27 15.61
C ASN A 745 -15.66 47.80 16.67
N ARG A 746 -16.20 49.00 16.43
CA ARG A 746 -17.12 49.68 17.34
C ARG A 746 -18.42 48.90 17.57
N THR A 747 -18.97 48.26 16.54
CA THR A 747 -20.22 47.48 16.64
C THR A 747 -20.01 46.23 17.48
N GLN A 748 -18.92 45.50 17.25
CA GLN A 748 -18.55 44.35 18.08
C GLN A 748 -18.32 44.76 19.54
N ARG A 749 -17.67 45.91 19.76
CA ARG A 749 -17.43 46.43 21.12
C ARG A 749 -18.74 46.66 21.88
N PHE A 750 -19.75 47.27 21.26
CA PHE A 750 -21.05 47.48 21.90
C PHE A 750 -21.72 46.15 22.25
N LEU A 751 -21.77 45.21 21.31
CA LEU A 751 -22.38 43.89 21.54
C LEU A 751 -21.72 43.13 22.71
N LEU A 752 -20.38 43.16 22.79
CA LEU A 752 -19.65 42.52 23.90
C LEU A 752 -19.91 43.21 25.25
N VAL A 753 -20.04 44.54 25.27
CA VAL A 753 -20.37 45.29 26.50
C VAL A 753 -21.80 45.01 26.95
N ASP A 754 -22.74 44.91 26.02
CA ASP A 754 -24.14 44.59 26.33
C ASP A 754 -24.26 43.16 26.88
N LEU A 755 -23.57 42.19 26.28
CA LEU A 755 -23.47 40.83 26.81
C LEU A 755 -22.83 40.80 28.22
N ALA A 756 -21.77 41.59 28.44
CA ALA A 756 -21.15 41.69 29.77
C ALA A 756 -22.11 42.25 30.82
N ASN A 757 -22.92 43.25 30.45
CA ASN A 757 -23.93 43.81 31.34
C ASN A 757 -25.07 42.83 31.62
N PHE A 758 -25.44 41.99 30.65
CA PHE A 758 -26.48 40.96 30.79
C PHE A 758 -26.06 39.83 31.75
N VAL A 759 -24.80 39.37 31.67
CA VAL A 759 -24.31 38.25 32.49
C VAL A 759 -23.89 38.67 33.90
N ARG A 760 -23.70 39.99 34.13
CA ARG A 760 -23.28 40.58 35.41
C ARG A 760 -24.03 39.97 36.61
N PRO A 761 -23.31 39.54 37.68
CA PRO A 761 -23.96 39.00 38.87
C PRO A 761 -24.84 40.05 39.55
N HIS A 762 -26.03 39.64 40.00
CA HIS A 762 -26.88 40.50 40.82
C HIS A 762 -26.21 40.73 42.19
N THR A 763 -25.83 41.96 42.48
CA THR A 763 -25.44 42.37 43.83
C THR A 763 -26.73 42.52 44.65
N LEU A 764 -26.97 41.60 45.59
CA LEU A 764 -27.95 41.81 46.64
C LEU A 764 -27.41 42.94 47.54
N PHE A 765 -28.01 44.12 47.44
CA PHE A 765 -27.88 45.16 48.46
C PHE A 765 -28.94 44.98 49.54
#